data_AF-V3ZVB3-F1
#
_entry.id   AF-V3ZVB3-F1
#
_cell.length_a   1.000
_cell.length_b   1.000
_cell.length_c   1.000
_cell.angle_alpha   90.00
_cell.angle_beta   90.00
_cell.angle_gamma   90.00
#
_symmetry.space_group_name_H-M   'P 1'
#
loop_
_entity.id
_entity.type
_entity.pdbx_description
1 polymer ?
#
loop_
_entity_poly.entity_id
_entity_poly.type
_entity_poly.pdbx_seq_one_letter_code
_entity_poly.pdbx_strand_id
1 'polypeptide(L)'
;MEFKDRIDDISIRHRDDSKEPFEPLVVMQFSSKTNQAAVTWMIAKLQASKQNGGANLQVRTMVMPHNSETVLYIGASSHRLILAGELLEIKKLTLDGHYKEISIHDLQSFQGSGNDPKTFFNNSEKQKIIKHEIEGIRAQAMDSNIPGYEKIRLYPGKSIIKKYLSRGLVLQLYPLHDEEEIKRLGDEWYNYKKVFNPQPIDKIRNYFGEKIAVYFAFLGVYTIALIPPALIGIIYLITAWKSVYREAIFAIFNLIWSTLLLEGWKRYCSEISFKWGTLENVGTSFEEPRANYRGELGRNIVTGNPEPVYPKWKRLAKFYFVTVPVISLCLCAAFFVMLLYFWMQAWADKAYIDSGHSYFYLPVLYTPSGIYAVMIAVVNAIYRLIARELNDWENHRLESSYNNHFIVKLVLFDFVNCFMSLFYVAFYLQNRTLLRSHLACLLIASQLMGQIQEAMVPFFFFKRREKQLSKAITMVEELKPLDDKAEEIDKGVLKRSIVEGSMSVYDSTNNDYLELFLQFGYVFLFSSAFPLAALWALLNNVTEIRCDAFKMCRVSQRPFAESASSIGAWQVAFEVIGLMSVITNTALIGMDPTVQALLPSDISAVNMVIIFVIVEHCVLVIKGAVAIFIPDIPKWVELEIARKEYRTKQALQAEVCTSFYL
;
A
#
# COMPACT_ATOMS: atom_id res chain seq x y z
N MET A 1 -23.40 -19.60 26.98
CA MET A 1 -22.69 -20.50 27.92
C MET A 1 -21.60 -21.30 27.20
N GLU A 2 -21.79 -21.66 25.92
CA GLU A 2 -20.85 -22.43 25.08
C GLU A 2 -19.45 -21.82 24.82
N PHE A 3 -19.22 -20.52 25.04
CA PHE A 3 -17.89 -19.92 24.80
C PHE A 3 -16.87 -20.25 25.90
N LYS A 4 -17.36 -20.59 27.10
CA LYS A 4 -16.52 -20.97 28.24
C LYS A 4 -16.15 -22.46 28.16
N ASP A 5 -17.13 -23.29 27.79
CA ASP A 5 -16.94 -24.74 27.65
C ASP A 5 -16.04 -25.10 26.44
N ARG A 6 -16.01 -24.29 25.38
CA ARG A 6 -15.03 -24.43 24.27
C ARG A 6 -13.57 -24.25 24.70
N ILE A 7 -13.32 -23.52 25.80
CA ILE A 7 -11.98 -23.37 26.38
C ILE A 7 -11.67 -24.53 27.32
N ASP A 8 -12.69 -25.08 27.98
CA ASP A 8 -12.53 -26.12 29.00
C ASP A 8 -12.17 -27.49 28.38
N ASP A 9 -12.68 -27.85 27.21
CA ASP A 9 -12.40 -29.15 26.57
C ASP A 9 -11.02 -29.25 25.88
N ILE A 10 -10.37 -28.11 25.63
CA ILE A 10 -9.02 -28.03 25.04
C ILE A 10 -7.93 -28.10 26.13
N SER A 11 -8.30 -28.03 27.41
CA SER A 11 -7.37 -28.08 28.54
C SER A 11 -6.78 -29.47 28.84
N ILE A 12 -7.21 -30.55 28.15
CA ILE A 12 -6.90 -31.95 28.53
C ILE A 12 -5.93 -32.68 27.59
N ARG A 13 -5.18 -31.97 26.72
CA ARG A 13 -3.99 -32.55 26.06
C ARG A 13 -2.79 -31.62 26.18
N HIS A 14 -2.20 -31.57 27.38
CA HIS A 14 -0.85 -31.07 27.58
C HIS A 14 0.15 -31.89 26.73
N ARG A 15 0.35 -31.49 25.47
CA ARG A 15 1.70 -31.56 24.91
C ARG A 15 2.52 -30.54 25.67
N ASP A 16 3.68 -30.98 26.12
CA ASP A 16 4.59 -30.20 26.95
C ASP A 16 5.19 -29.07 26.09
N ASP A 17 4.49 -27.94 26.01
CA ASP A 17 4.89 -26.70 25.31
C ASP A 17 6.28 -26.20 25.76
N SER A 18 6.78 -26.70 26.90
CA SER A 18 8.11 -26.38 27.44
C SER A 18 9.28 -26.98 26.64
N LYS A 19 9.02 -27.93 25.73
CA LYS A 19 10.05 -28.62 24.92
C LYS A 19 10.29 -28.02 23.54
N GLU A 20 9.46 -27.07 23.09
CA GLU A 20 9.69 -26.40 21.80
C GLU A 20 10.78 -25.32 21.94
N PRO A 21 11.82 -25.32 21.07
CA PRO A 21 12.84 -24.28 21.08
C PRO A 21 12.22 -22.93 20.73
N PHE A 22 12.64 -21.89 21.46
CA PHE A 22 12.15 -20.53 21.27
C PHE A 22 12.54 -19.98 19.90
N GLU A 23 11.54 -19.58 19.11
CA GLU A 23 11.73 -18.93 17.80
C GLU A 23 11.35 -17.43 17.91
N PRO A 24 12.32 -16.51 17.88
CA PRO A 24 12.05 -15.07 17.89
C PRO A 24 11.51 -14.61 16.52
N LEU A 25 10.27 -14.12 16.50
CA LEU A 25 9.57 -13.73 15.28
C LEU A 25 9.31 -12.23 15.19
N VAL A 26 9.05 -11.58 16.33
CA VAL A 26 8.72 -10.16 16.44
C VAL A 26 9.59 -9.51 17.51
N VAL A 27 10.04 -8.28 17.25
CA VAL A 27 10.84 -7.48 18.18
C VAL A 27 10.05 -6.25 18.62
N MET A 28 10.04 -6.00 19.93
CA MET A 28 9.45 -4.80 20.53
C MET A 28 10.54 -4.02 21.26
N GLN A 29 10.77 -2.77 20.86
CA GLN A 29 11.78 -1.91 21.45
C GLN A 29 11.15 -0.79 22.27
N PHE A 30 11.53 -0.71 23.55
CA PHE A 30 11.10 0.34 24.45
C PHE A 30 11.99 1.57 24.37
N SER A 31 11.43 2.74 24.66
CA SER A 31 12.21 3.94 24.88
C SER A 31 13.07 3.79 26.14
N SER A 32 14.31 4.29 26.13
CA SER A 32 15.20 4.35 27.29
C SER A 32 14.59 5.11 28.48
N LYS A 33 13.59 5.98 28.22
CA LYS A 33 12.86 6.74 29.25
C LYS A 33 11.67 5.97 29.86
N THR A 34 11.42 4.75 29.40
CA THR A 34 10.26 3.97 29.87
C THR A 34 10.51 3.45 31.26
N ASN A 35 9.58 3.67 32.18
CA ASN A 35 9.65 3.13 33.53
C ASN A 35 9.69 1.59 33.50
N GLN A 36 10.62 0.97 34.22
CA GLN A 36 10.76 -0.48 34.29
C GLN A 36 9.47 -1.19 34.73
N ALA A 37 8.68 -0.58 35.62
CA ALA A 37 7.38 -1.13 36.03
C ALA A 37 6.40 -1.28 34.85
N ALA A 38 6.42 -0.33 33.91
CA ALA A 38 5.60 -0.39 32.69
C ALA A 38 6.09 -1.50 31.73
N VAL A 39 7.40 -1.74 31.68
CA VAL A 39 8.01 -2.80 30.87
C VAL A 39 7.66 -4.17 31.44
N THR A 40 7.90 -4.39 32.73
CA THR A 40 7.58 -5.64 33.43
C THR A 40 6.09 -5.96 33.35
N TRP A 41 5.22 -4.96 33.47
CA TRP A 41 3.78 -5.16 33.33
C TRP A 41 3.38 -5.57 31.90
N MET A 42 3.99 -4.99 30.86
CA MET A 42 3.75 -5.42 29.49
C MET A 42 4.21 -6.87 29.26
N ILE A 43 5.39 -7.25 29.78
CA ILE A 43 5.90 -8.62 29.71
C ILE A 43 4.91 -9.58 30.38
N ALA A 44 4.42 -9.25 31.58
CA ALA A 44 3.44 -10.04 32.29
C ALA A 44 2.14 -10.22 31.49
N LYS A 45 1.64 -9.16 30.82
CA LYS A 45 0.45 -9.25 29.96
C LYS A 45 0.69 -10.08 28.69
N LEU A 46 1.89 -10.03 28.11
CA LEU A 46 2.25 -10.85 26.94
C LEU A 46 2.30 -12.35 27.31
N GLN A 47 2.89 -12.68 28.46
CA GLN A 47 3.07 -14.06 28.91
C GLN A 47 1.82 -14.66 29.59
N ALA A 48 0.96 -13.84 30.19
CA ALA A 48 -0.25 -14.31 30.87
C ALA A 48 -1.19 -15.07 29.92
N SER A 49 -1.92 -16.03 30.47
CA SER A 49 -2.91 -16.81 29.71
C SER A 49 -4.04 -15.92 29.18
N LYS A 50 -4.71 -16.38 28.12
CA LYS A 50 -5.89 -15.69 27.56
C LYS A 50 -7.02 -15.52 28.58
N GLN A 51 -7.22 -16.49 29.47
CA GLN A 51 -8.20 -16.42 30.56
C GLN A 51 -7.93 -15.24 31.49
N ASN A 52 -6.65 -14.94 31.73
CA ASN A 52 -6.20 -13.82 32.55
C ASN A 52 -6.07 -12.51 31.75
N GLY A 53 -6.58 -12.45 30.51
CA GLY A 53 -6.52 -11.28 29.64
C GLY A 53 -5.14 -11.02 29.00
N GLY A 54 -4.26 -12.01 28.99
CA GLY A 54 -2.98 -11.96 28.30
C GLY A 54 -3.01 -12.60 26.91
N ALA A 55 -1.83 -12.81 26.31
CA ALA A 55 -1.70 -13.37 24.96
C ALA A 55 -1.13 -14.80 24.91
N ASN A 56 -0.59 -15.31 26.03
CA ASN A 56 0.13 -16.58 26.14
C ASN A 56 1.28 -16.68 25.10
N LEU A 57 2.08 -15.63 25.00
CA LEU A 57 3.24 -15.55 24.10
C LEU A 57 4.53 -15.83 24.86
N GLN A 58 5.52 -16.37 24.16
CA GLN A 58 6.86 -16.55 24.69
C GLN A 58 7.64 -15.25 24.53
N VAL A 59 8.24 -14.76 25.61
CA VAL A 59 8.98 -13.49 25.63
C VAL A 59 10.36 -13.71 26.24
N ARG A 60 11.39 -13.19 25.58
CA ARG A 60 12.76 -13.10 26.07
C ARG A 60 13.20 -11.63 26.07
N THR A 61 13.98 -11.23 27.06
CA THR A 61 14.28 -9.81 27.31
C THR A 61 15.79 -9.55 27.31
N MET A 62 16.20 -8.50 26.59
CA MET A 62 17.59 -8.02 26.56
C MET A 62 17.68 -6.52 26.84
N VAL A 63 18.82 -6.10 27.41
CA VAL A 63 19.15 -4.68 27.61
C VAL A 63 20.29 -4.28 26.69
N MET A 64 20.08 -3.19 25.96
CA MET A 64 21.11 -2.62 25.09
C MET A 64 22.20 -1.91 25.92
N PRO A 65 23.50 -2.16 25.65
CA PRO A 65 24.61 -1.71 26.51
C PRO A 65 24.79 -0.18 26.58
N HIS A 66 24.55 0.57 25.50
CA HIS A 66 24.83 2.02 25.46
C HIS A 66 23.64 2.90 25.86
N ASN A 67 22.42 2.50 25.54
CA ASN A 67 21.21 3.31 25.78
C ASN A 67 20.32 2.77 26.91
N SER A 68 20.67 1.61 27.48
CA SER A 68 19.85 0.87 28.44
C SER A 68 18.40 0.64 27.98
N GLU A 69 18.18 0.64 26.65
CA GLU A 69 16.88 0.34 26.07
C GLU A 69 16.56 -1.14 26.26
N THR A 70 15.33 -1.43 26.70
CA THR A 70 14.85 -2.79 26.83
C THR A 70 14.24 -3.25 25.51
N VAL A 71 14.68 -4.41 25.04
CA VAL A 71 14.20 -5.05 23.82
C VAL A 71 13.60 -6.40 24.16
N LEU A 72 12.38 -6.63 23.68
CA LEU A 72 11.68 -7.90 23.82
C LEU A 72 11.70 -8.66 22.51
N TYR A 73 12.09 -9.92 22.58
CA TYR A 73 11.95 -10.90 21.51
C TYR A 73 10.71 -11.74 21.80
N ILE A 74 9.79 -11.79 20.84
CA ILE A 74 8.48 -12.39 21.01
C ILE A 74 8.32 -13.55 20.01
N GLY A 75 7.90 -14.68 20.55
CA GLY A 75 7.57 -15.90 19.82
C GLY A 75 6.31 -16.55 20.38
N ALA A 76 5.94 -17.72 19.86
CA ALA A 76 4.80 -18.50 20.33
C ALA A 76 5.01 -19.98 20.03
N SER A 77 4.38 -20.87 20.82
CA SER A 77 4.36 -22.30 20.53
C SER A 77 3.53 -22.60 19.27
N SER A 78 3.82 -23.71 18.61
CA SER A 78 3.10 -24.14 17.41
C SER A 78 1.60 -24.28 17.69
N HIS A 79 1.26 -24.84 18.85
CA HIS A 79 -0.13 -24.96 19.30
C HIS A 79 -0.81 -23.60 19.46
N ARG A 80 -0.13 -22.63 20.11
CA ARG A 80 -0.68 -21.28 20.29
C ARG A 80 -0.94 -20.57 18.96
N LEU A 81 -0.04 -20.74 18.00
CA LEU A 81 -0.16 -20.19 16.65
C LEU A 81 -1.38 -20.78 15.91
N ILE A 82 -1.63 -22.08 16.03
CA ILE A 82 -2.81 -22.74 15.42
C ILE A 82 -4.11 -22.20 16.05
N LEU A 83 -4.18 -22.14 17.39
CA LEU A 83 -5.35 -21.59 18.09
C LEU A 83 -5.66 -20.15 17.63
N ALA A 84 -4.62 -19.30 17.59
CA ALA A 84 -4.78 -17.92 17.17
C ALA A 84 -5.05 -17.78 15.66
N GLY A 85 -4.56 -18.72 14.84
CA GLY A 85 -4.84 -18.79 13.41
C GLY A 85 -6.29 -19.11 13.09
N GLU A 86 -6.94 -19.98 13.87
CA GLU A 86 -8.39 -20.24 13.76
C GLU A 86 -9.21 -19.00 14.16
N LEU A 87 -8.82 -18.30 15.24
CA LEU A 87 -9.48 -17.04 15.65
C LEU A 87 -9.34 -15.92 14.62
N LEU A 88 -8.26 -15.92 13.86
CA LEU A 88 -8.00 -15.00 12.76
C LEU A 88 -8.64 -15.43 11.43
N GLU A 89 -9.38 -16.55 11.43
CA GLU A 89 -10.03 -17.11 10.24
C GLU A 89 -9.05 -17.29 9.07
N ILE A 90 -7.80 -17.67 9.38
CA ILE A 90 -6.78 -17.88 8.34
C ILE A 90 -7.23 -19.04 7.46
N LYS A 91 -7.28 -18.79 6.15
CA LYS A 91 -7.64 -19.79 5.16
C LYS A 91 -6.40 -20.48 4.61
N LYS A 92 -6.42 -21.81 4.60
CA LYS A 92 -5.38 -22.64 3.97
C LYS A 92 -5.99 -23.64 2.99
N LEU A 93 -5.14 -24.13 2.10
CA LEU A 93 -5.49 -25.11 1.10
C LEU A 93 -5.69 -26.49 1.75
N THR A 94 -6.83 -27.11 1.50
CA THR A 94 -7.11 -28.49 1.90
C THR A 94 -6.45 -29.49 0.94
N LEU A 95 -6.33 -30.75 1.36
CA LEU A 95 -5.89 -31.86 0.52
C LEU A 95 -6.75 -31.99 -0.74
N ASP A 96 -8.04 -31.63 -0.65
CA ASP A 96 -8.99 -31.59 -1.76
C ASP A 96 -8.79 -30.40 -2.71
N GLY A 97 -7.82 -29.53 -2.43
CA GLY A 97 -7.50 -28.38 -3.28
C GLY A 97 -8.40 -27.15 -3.09
N HIS A 98 -9.16 -27.08 -1.99
CA HIS A 98 -10.04 -25.95 -1.69
C HIS A 98 -9.48 -25.09 -0.53
N TYR A 99 -9.67 -23.78 -0.58
CA TYR A 99 -9.34 -22.91 0.55
C TYR A 99 -10.45 -22.96 1.61
N LYS A 100 -10.09 -23.38 2.81
CA LYS A 100 -10.97 -23.45 3.98
C LYS A 100 -10.33 -22.74 5.17
N GLU A 101 -11.14 -22.15 6.02
CA GLU A 101 -10.70 -21.60 7.31
C GLU A 101 -10.14 -22.74 8.16
N ILE A 102 -8.97 -22.52 8.76
CA ILE A 102 -8.34 -23.51 9.62
C ILE A 102 -9.25 -23.78 10.81
N SER A 103 -9.47 -25.06 11.09
CA SER A 103 -10.04 -25.49 12.36
C SER A 103 -9.15 -26.52 13.02
N ILE A 104 -8.99 -26.42 14.34
CA ILE A 104 -8.18 -27.37 15.13
C ILE A 104 -8.69 -28.80 14.95
N HIS A 105 -10.01 -28.98 14.90
CA HIS A 105 -10.64 -30.30 14.77
C HIS A 105 -10.34 -30.97 13.43
N ASP A 106 -10.12 -30.17 12.39
CA ASP A 106 -9.97 -30.62 11.00
C ASP A 106 -8.57 -30.35 10.47
N LEU A 107 -7.57 -30.20 11.35
CA LEU A 107 -6.21 -29.80 10.95
C LEU A 107 -5.59 -30.77 9.92
N GLN A 108 -5.93 -32.06 10.01
CA GLN A 108 -5.42 -33.12 9.12
C GLN A 108 -5.89 -32.99 7.67
N SER A 109 -6.99 -32.27 7.40
CA SER A 109 -7.47 -32.06 6.03
C SER A 109 -6.68 -30.99 5.28
N PHE A 110 -5.78 -30.26 5.95
CA PHE A 110 -5.00 -29.18 5.35
C PHE A 110 -3.67 -29.68 4.79
N GLN A 111 -3.25 -29.11 3.66
CA GLN A 111 -1.91 -29.38 3.11
C GLN A 111 -0.83 -28.89 4.09
N GLY A 112 0.22 -29.70 4.27
CA GLY A 112 1.32 -29.40 5.20
C GLY A 112 1.01 -29.74 6.66
N SER A 113 -0.18 -30.23 7.00
CA SER A 113 -0.55 -30.65 8.36
C SER A 113 0.17 -31.91 8.85
N GLY A 114 0.57 -32.79 7.92
CA GLY A 114 1.32 -34.02 8.21
C GLY A 114 2.83 -33.82 8.41
N ASN A 115 3.35 -32.60 8.18
CA ASN A 115 4.74 -32.23 8.43
C ASN A 115 4.91 -31.73 9.88
N ASP A 116 6.12 -31.30 10.24
CA ASP A 116 6.38 -30.62 11.53
C ASP A 116 5.37 -29.47 11.72
N PRO A 117 4.57 -29.43 12.81
CA PRO A 117 3.61 -28.36 13.11
C PRO A 117 4.18 -26.94 12.97
N LYS A 118 5.50 -26.78 13.14
CA LYS A 118 6.20 -25.50 12.95
C LYS A 118 6.19 -24.98 11.53
N THR A 119 6.07 -25.87 10.54
CA THR A 119 6.10 -25.56 9.11
C THR A 119 4.71 -25.31 8.53
N PHE A 120 3.65 -25.57 9.33
CA PHE A 120 2.27 -25.39 8.89
C PHE A 120 1.98 -23.94 8.50
N PHE A 121 2.44 -22.99 9.30
CA PHE A 121 2.41 -21.56 8.99
C PHE A 121 3.75 -21.09 8.45
N ASN A 122 3.70 -20.25 7.41
CA ASN A 122 4.88 -19.51 6.97
C ASN A 122 5.21 -18.39 7.96
N ASN A 123 6.44 -17.85 7.90
CA ASN A 123 6.89 -16.84 8.86
C ASN A 123 6.04 -15.56 8.83
N SER A 124 5.52 -15.20 7.67
CA SER A 124 4.63 -14.04 7.48
C SER A 124 3.31 -14.21 8.26
N GLU A 125 2.68 -15.38 8.15
CA GLU A 125 1.47 -15.76 8.89
C GLU A 125 1.76 -15.80 10.40
N LYS A 126 2.85 -16.44 10.83
CA LYS A 126 3.23 -16.48 12.26
C LYS A 126 3.37 -15.07 12.86
N GLN A 127 4.06 -14.18 12.14
CA GLN A 127 4.28 -12.80 12.57
C GLN A 127 2.98 -11.98 12.57
N LYS A 128 2.09 -12.20 11.60
CA LYS A 128 0.75 -11.61 11.56
C LYS A 128 -0.10 -12.06 12.74
N ILE A 129 -0.07 -13.35 13.07
CA ILE A 129 -0.75 -13.92 14.24
C ILE A 129 -0.23 -13.27 15.52
N ILE A 130 1.10 -13.22 15.71
CA ILE A 130 1.71 -12.60 16.90
C ILE A 130 1.36 -11.11 17.00
N LYS A 131 1.40 -10.36 15.89
CA LYS A 131 0.97 -8.97 15.87
C LYS A 131 -0.48 -8.84 16.34
N HIS A 132 -1.39 -9.63 15.77
CA HIS A 132 -2.80 -9.61 16.16
C HIS A 132 -2.98 -9.92 17.64
N GLU A 133 -2.23 -10.88 18.17
CA GLU A 133 -2.27 -11.26 19.58
C GLU A 133 -1.79 -10.13 20.50
N ILE A 134 -0.67 -9.48 20.17
CA ILE A 134 -0.15 -8.31 20.89
C ILE A 134 -1.16 -7.15 20.82
N GLU A 135 -1.67 -6.87 19.62
CA GLU A 135 -2.69 -5.83 19.41
C GLU A 135 -3.99 -6.15 20.12
N GLY A 136 -4.31 -7.43 20.28
CA GLY A 136 -5.46 -8.05 20.94
C GLY A 136 -5.43 -8.01 22.47
N ILE A 137 -4.32 -7.62 23.10
CA ILE A 137 -4.27 -7.45 24.56
C ILE A 137 -5.09 -6.21 24.95
N ARG A 138 -6.09 -6.42 25.80
CA ARG A 138 -7.04 -5.39 26.24
C ARG A 138 -6.85 -5.08 27.72
N ALA A 139 -6.99 -3.81 28.09
CA ALA A 139 -7.07 -3.40 29.49
C ALA A 139 -8.34 -4.00 30.13
N GLN A 140 -8.17 -4.61 31.30
CA GLN A 140 -9.25 -5.18 32.11
C GLN A 140 -9.80 -4.12 33.09
N ALA A 141 -10.85 -4.46 33.84
CA ALA A 141 -11.46 -3.55 34.82
C ALA A 141 -10.47 -3.05 35.90
N MET A 142 -9.46 -3.86 36.23
CA MET A 142 -8.43 -3.51 37.20
C MET A 142 -7.30 -2.65 36.61
N ASP A 143 -7.16 -2.61 35.28
CA ASP A 143 -6.09 -1.91 34.59
C ASP A 143 -6.49 -0.44 34.34
N SER A 144 -6.47 0.39 35.39
CA SER A 144 -6.91 1.80 35.31
C SER A 144 -5.87 2.73 34.69
N ASN A 145 -4.58 2.44 34.85
CA ASN A 145 -3.46 3.22 34.33
C ASN A 145 -2.28 2.32 33.97
N ILE A 146 -1.33 2.87 33.21
CA ILE A 146 -0.07 2.19 32.95
C ILE A 146 0.83 2.35 34.20
N PRO A 147 1.39 1.26 34.76
CA PRO A 147 2.27 1.34 35.92
C PRO A 147 3.43 2.30 35.69
N GLY A 148 3.72 3.17 36.68
CA GLY A 148 4.73 4.22 36.55
C GLY A 148 4.25 5.47 35.77
N TYR A 149 3.03 5.46 35.24
CA TYR A 149 2.44 6.57 34.48
C TYR A 149 0.97 6.82 34.86
N GLU A 150 0.74 7.36 36.06
CA GLU A 150 -0.61 7.60 36.59
C GLU A 150 -1.50 8.50 35.72
N LYS A 151 -0.88 9.44 34.99
CA LYS A 151 -1.57 10.34 34.06
C LYS A 151 -2.07 9.63 32.79
N ILE A 152 -1.57 8.43 32.49
CA ILE A 152 -1.95 7.66 31.31
C ILE A 152 -3.05 6.66 31.68
N ARG A 153 -4.29 7.14 31.61
CA ARG A 153 -5.47 6.32 31.90
C ARG A 153 -5.77 5.31 30.79
N LEU A 154 -6.17 4.12 31.21
CA LEU A 154 -6.72 3.03 30.42
C LEU A 154 -8.20 2.86 30.80
N TYR A 155 -8.98 2.33 29.87
CA TYR A 155 -10.37 1.96 30.12
C TYR A 155 -10.58 0.52 29.66
N PRO A 156 -11.56 -0.21 30.24
CA PRO A 156 -11.81 -1.61 29.89
C PRO A 156 -12.03 -1.79 28.39
N GLY A 157 -11.36 -2.75 27.78
CA GLY A 157 -11.43 -3.01 26.33
C GLY A 157 -10.47 -2.16 25.49
N LYS A 158 -9.65 -1.28 26.07
CA LYS A 158 -8.64 -0.54 25.31
C LYS A 158 -7.43 -1.42 24.97
N SER A 159 -6.96 -1.38 23.73
CA SER A 159 -5.69 -2.02 23.36
C SER A 159 -4.50 -1.37 24.08
N ILE A 160 -3.75 -2.19 24.82
CA ILE A 160 -2.64 -1.72 25.66
C ILE A 160 -1.48 -1.26 24.78
N ILE A 161 -1.07 -2.07 23.80
CA ILE A 161 0.07 -1.74 22.92
C ILE A 161 -0.17 -0.47 22.10
N LYS A 162 -1.38 -0.28 21.57
CA LYS A 162 -1.78 0.93 20.85
C LYS A 162 -1.59 2.17 21.73
N LYS A 163 -1.85 2.06 23.04
CA LYS A 163 -1.62 3.16 23.98
C LYS A 163 -0.13 3.41 24.24
N TYR A 164 0.69 2.37 24.37
CA TYR A 164 2.15 2.49 24.52
C TYR A 164 2.79 3.19 23.33
N LEU A 165 2.42 2.80 22.10
CA LEU A 165 2.89 3.42 20.86
C LEU A 165 2.49 4.89 20.79
N SER A 166 1.21 5.22 21.06
CA SER A 166 0.71 6.61 21.01
C SER A 166 1.39 7.57 22.01
N ARG A 167 2.04 7.03 23.04
CA ARG A 167 2.74 7.79 24.09
C ARG A 167 4.27 7.73 23.95
N GLY A 168 4.79 7.03 22.95
CA GLY A 168 6.24 6.86 22.74
C GLY A 168 6.92 6.02 23.83
N LEU A 169 6.18 5.16 24.53
CA LEU A 169 6.77 4.22 25.50
C LEU A 169 7.43 3.03 24.77
N VAL A 170 6.74 2.52 23.74
CA VAL A 170 7.33 1.63 22.74
C VAL A 170 7.72 2.50 21.55
N LEU A 171 8.98 2.40 21.12
CA LEU A 171 9.51 3.12 19.97
C LEU A 171 9.07 2.45 18.66
N GLN A 172 9.23 1.14 18.60
CA GLN A 172 8.91 0.35 17.41
C GLN A 172 8.54 -1.10 17.76
N LEU A 173 7.71 -1.67 16.90
CA LEU A 173 7.32 -3.06 16.88
C LEU A 173 7.49 -3.53 15.44
N TYR A 174 8.38 -4.49 15.19
CA TYR A 174 8.68 -4.95 13.83
C TYR A 174 8.90 -6.47 13.77
N PRO A 175 8.49 -7.13 12.68
CA PRO A 175 8.81 -8.52 12.44
C PRO A 175 10.25 -8.68 11.95
N LEU A 176 10.88 -9.81 12.27
CA LEU A 176 12.24 -10.12 11.82
C LEU A 176 12.24 -10.67 10.39
N HIS A 177 13.28 -10.36 9.61
CA HIS A 177 13.54 -11.09 8.37
C HIS A 177 14.09 -12.49 8.63
N ASP A 178 13.61 -13.44 7.84
CA ASP A 178 14.34 -14.68 7.57
C ASP A 178 15.38 -14.41 6.47
N GLU A 179 16.67 -14.57 6.82
CA GLU A 179 17.81 -14.25 5.96
C GLU A 179 18.02 -15.25 4.83
N GLU A 180 17.68 -16.52 5.04
CA GLU A 180 17.80 -17.53 3.99
C GLU A 180 16.69 -17.36 2.96
N GLU A 181 15.45 -17.21 3.45
CA GLU A 181 14.29 -17.07 2.59
C GLU A 181 14.34 -15.77 1.78
N ILE A 182 14.73 -14.63 2.39
CA ILE A 182 14.86 -13.36 1.66
C ILE A 182 16.00 -13.37 0.64
N LYS A 183 17.09 -14.11 0.91
CA LYS A 183 18.19 -14.26 -0.05
C LYS A 183 17.74 -15.07 -1.26
N ARG A 184 17.06 -16.19 -1.03
CA ARG A 184 16.48 -17.02 -2.11
C ARG A 184 15.47 -16.24 -2.95
N LEU A 185 14.56 -15.52 -2.28
CA LEU A 185 13.58 -14.66 -2.96
C LEU A 185 14.28 -13.55 -3.76
N GLY A 186 15.26 -12.87 -3.16
CA GLY A 186 16.03 -11.82 -3.82
C GLY A 186 16.78 -12.28 -5.07
N ASP A 187 17.42 -13.45 -5.03
CA ASP A 187 18.15 -14.06 -6.15
C ASP A 187 17.25 -14.43 -7.34
N GLU A 188 15.97 -14.64 -7.11
CA GLU A 188 14.95 -14.88 -8.13
C GLU A 188 14.28 -13.60 -8.61
N TRP A 189 14.14 -12.62 -7.73
CA TRP A 189 13.26 -11.47 -7.94
C TRP A 189 13.97 -10.22 -8.46
N TYR A 190 15.07 -9.77 -7.84
CA TYR A 190 15.76 -8.53 -8.27
C TYR A 190 17.07 -8.78 -9.03
N ASN A 191 17.43 -10.03 -9.28
CA ASN A 191 18.65 -10.36 -10.01
C ASN A 191 18.58 -9.92 -11.48
N TYR A 192 19.52 -9.07 -11.90
CA TYR A 192 19.60 -8.51 -13.26
C TYR A 192 19.70 -9.57 -14.37
N LYS A 193 20.20 -10.78 -14.06
CA LYS A 193 20.25 -11.89 -15.03
C LYS A 193 18.89 -12.49 -15.34
N LYS A 194 17.88 -12.22 -14.51
CA LYS A 194 16.51 -12.77 -14.60
C LYS A 194 15.47 -11.70 -14.94
N VAL A 195 15.87 -10.61 -15.60
CA VAL A 195 15.00 -9.45 -15.88
C VAL A 195 13.74 -9.84 -16.67
N PHE A 196 13.82 -10.81 -17.57
CA PHE A 196 12.67 -11.27 -18.37
C PHE A 196 11.86 -12.40 -17.71
N ASN A 197 12.27 -12.89 -16.54
CA ASN A 197 11.52 -13.92 -15.84
C ASN A 197 10.24 -13.31 -15.22
N PRO A 198 9.14 -14.07 -15.19
CA PRO A 198 7.93 -13.65 -14.50
C PRO A 198 8.21 -13.41 -13.02
N GLN A 199 7.51 -12.44 -12.44
CA GLN A 199 7.66 -12.12 -11.02
C GLN A 199 7.13 -13.28 -10.16
N PRO A 200 7.83 -13.66 -9.07
CA PRO A 200 7.42 -14.76 -8.19
C PRO A 200 6.35 -14.29 -7.18
N ILE A 201 5.17 -13.89 -7.65
CA ILE A 201 4.10 -13.24 -6.84
C ILE A 201 3.71 -14.09 -5.63
N ASP A 202 3.54 -15.41 -5.77
CA ASP A 202 3.16 -16.26 -4.64
C ASP A 202 4.26 -16.35 -3.55
N LYS A 203 5.54 -16.28 -3.93
CA LYS A 203 6.65 -16.23 -2.96
C LYS A 203 6.72 -14.86 -2.27
N ILE A 204 6.47 -13.79 -3.01
CA ILE A 204 6.37 -12.43 -2.45
C ILE A 204 5.23 -12.37 -1.43
N ARG A 205 4.07 -12.96 -1.76
CA ARG A 205 2.93 -13.08 -0.84
C ARG A 205 3.29 -13.85 0.42
N ASN A 206 3.89 -15.02 0.28
CA ASN A 206 4.25 -15.86 1.43
C ASN A 206 5.25 -15.16 2.37
N TYR A 207 6.09 -14.26 1.84
CA TYR A 207 7.07 -13.53 2.65
C TYR A 207 6.56 -12.19 3.20
N PHE A 208 5.94 -11.35 2.37
CA PHE A 208 5.57 -9.97 2.71
C PHE A 208 4.07 -9.77 2.96
N GLY A 209 3.24 -10.76 2.64
CA GLY A 209 1.78 -10.68 2.74
C GLY A 209 1.09 -10.25 1.44
N GLU A 210 -0.23 -10.34 1.43
CA GLU A 210 -1.04 -10.13 0.23
C GLU A 210 -0.98 -8.69 -0.27
N LYS A 211 -1.05 -7.68 0.60
CA LYS A 211 -1.06 -6.26 0.18
C LYS A 211 0.13 -5.88 -0.70
N ILE A 212 1.33 -6.35 -0.36
CA ILE A 212 2.55 -6.09 -1.14
C ILE A 212 2.57 -6.95 -2.40
N ALA A 213 2.11 -8.20 -2.33
CA ALA A 213 2.01 -9.05 -3.51
C ALA A 213 1.04 -8.51 -4.55
N VAL A 214 -0.12 -7.95 -4.14
CA VAL A 214 -1.07 -7.28 -5.04
C VAL A 214 -0.40 -6.08 -5.73
N TYR A 215 0.41 -5.29 -5.03
CA TYR A 215 1.17 -4.18 -5.62
C TYR A 215 2.09 -4.66 -6.75
N PHE A 216 2.95 -5.64 -6.49
CA PHE A 216 3.87 -6.16 -7.52
C PHE A 216 3.14 -6.89 -8.66
N ALA A 217 2.02 -7.55 -8.36
CA ALA A 217 1.16 -8.13 -9.37
C ALA A 217 0.58 -7.05 -10.30
N PHE A 218 0.08 -5.94 -9.74
CA PHE A 218 -0.42 -4.80 -10.51
C PHE A 218 0.68 -4.17 -11.35
N LEU A 219 1.84 -3.89 -10.74
CA LEU A 219 3.01 -3.34 -11.44
C LEU A 219 3.43 -4.24 -12.62
N GLY A 220 3.45 -5.56 -12.42
CA GLY A 220 3.78 -6.52 -13.48
C GLY A 220 2.76 -6.51 -14.63
N VAL A 221 1.47 -6.59 -14.31
CA VAL A 221 0.39 -6.55 -15.31
C VAL A 221 0.42 -5.22 -16.07
N TYR A 222 0.59 -4.11 -15.36
CA TYR A 222 0.67 -2.78 -15.95
C TYR A 222 1.88 -2.63 -16.88
N THR A 223 3.04 -3.16 -16.48
CA THR A 223 4.25 -3.19 -17.33
C THR A 223 4.00 -3.94 -18.63
N ILE A 224 3.40 -5.13 -18.56
CA ILE A 224 3.08 -5.92 -19.76
C ILE A 224 2.04 -5.18 -20.62
N ALA A 225 1.04 -4.55 -20.00
CA ALA A 225 0.01 -3.80 -20.70
C ALA A 225 0.54 -2.53 -21.40
N LEU A 226 1.70 -2.01 -21.01
CA LEU A 226 2.35 -0.90 -21.72
C LEU A 226 3.08 -1.35 -23.00
N ILE A 227 3.28 -2.66 -23.22
CA ILE A 227 3.97 -3.16 -24.42
C ILE A 227 3.22 -2.80 -25.71
N PRO A 228 1.90 -3.09 -25.88
CA PRO A 228 1.20 -2.71 -27.11
C PRO A 228 1.24 -1.21 -27.44
N PRO A 229 0.93 -0.27 -26.51
CA PRO A 229 1.04 1.15 -26.82
C PRO A 229 2.49 1.61 -27.06
N ALA A 230 3.48 1.03 -26.37
CA ALA A 230 4.89 1.33 -26.62
C ALA A 230 5.34 0.88 -28.03
N LEU A 231 4.91 -0.30 -28.50
CA LEU A 231 5.21 -0.78 -29.85
C LEU A 231 4.63 0.15 -30.92
N ILE A 232 3.37 0.58 -30.76
CA ILE A 232 2.76 1.55 -31.68
C ILE A 232 3.48 2.91 -31.61
N GLY A 233 3.92 3.33 -30.42
CA GLY A 233 4.76 4.52 -30.23
C GLY A 233 6.13 4.42 -30.93
N ILE A 234 6.76 3.25 -30.95
CA ILE A 234 8.01 3.00 -31.70
C ILE A 234 7.76 3.08 -33.21
N ILE A 235 6.68 2.49 -33.70
CA ILE A 235 6.28 2.59 -35.12
C ILE A 235 6.09 4.06 -35.49
N TYR A 236 5.45 4.83 -34.62
CA TYR A 236 5.29 6.28 -34.78
C TYR A 236 6.64 7.01 -34.92
N LEU A 237 7.63 6.64 -34.11
CA LEU A 237 8.98 7.22 -34.15
C LEU A 237 9.72 6.89 -35.45
N ILE A 238 9.70 5.63 -35.90
CA ILE A 238 10.50 5.14 -37.04
C ILE A 238 9.92 5.61 -38.37
N THR A 239 8.60 5.54 -38.54
CA THR A 239 7.95 5.75 -39.85
C THR A 239 7.68 7.22 -40.19
N ALA A 240 8.21 8.16 -39.40
CA ALA A 240 7.86 9.58 -39.47
C ALA A 240 6.33 9.78 -39.52
N TRP A 241 5.60 9.02 -38.68
CA TRP A 241 4.14 8.86 -38.66
C TRP A 241 3.39 10.10 -38.15
N LYS A 242 3.93 11.30 -38.39
CA LYS A 242 3.43 12.59 -37.92
C LYS A 242 2.23 13.00 -38.77
N SER A 243 1.06 12.59 -38.34
CA SER A 243 -0.21 13.01 -38.91
C SER A 243 -1.26 13.00 -37.81
N VAL A 244 -2.03 14.08 -37.73
CA VAL A 244 -3.05 14.27 -36.69
C VAL A 244 -4.10 13.15 -36.73
N TYR A 245 -4.45 12.64 -37.92
CA TYR A 245 -5.35 11.49 -38.06
C TYR A 245 -4.81 10.22 -37.41
N ARG A 246 -3.49 9.98 -37.55
CA ARG A 246 -2.84 8.78 -37.01
C ARG A 246 -2.68 8.89 -35.49
N GLU A 247 -2.39 10.09 -35.01
CA GLU A 247 -2.38 10.42 -33.57
C GLU A 247 -3.78 10.26 -32.95
N ALA A 248 -4.84 10.65 -33.66
CA ALA A 248 -6.22 10.42 -33.23
C ALA A 248 -6.57 8.92 -33.16
N ILE A 249 -6.19 8.14 -34.17
CA ILE A 249 -6.38 6.67 -34.16
C ILE A 249 -5.64 6.03 -32.97
N PHE A 250 -4.39 6.44 -32.73
CA PHE A 250 -3.61 5.97 -31.58
C PHE A 250 -4.25 6.35 -30.25
N ALA A 251 -4.78 7.57 -30.13
CA ALA A 251 -5.49 8.00 -28.93
C ALA A 251 -6.74 7.16 -28.69
N ILE A 252 -7.57 6.91 -29.72
CA ILE A 252 -8.75 6.04 -29.61
C ILE A 252 -8.34 4.63 -29.17
N PHE A 253 -7.29 4.06 -29.77
CA PHE A 253 -6.72 2.79 -29.33
C PHE A 253 -6.37 2.81 -27.84
N ASN A 254 -5.64 3.82 -27.37
CA ASN A 254 -5.25 3.93 -25.97
C ASN A 254 -6.42 4.12 -25.01
N LEU A 255 -7.47 4.84 -25.42
CA LEU A 255 -8.67 5.03 -24.59
C LEU A 255 -9.39 3.70 -24.37
N ILE A 256 -9.54 2.89 -25.42
CA ILE A 256 -10.11 1.54 -25.31
C ILE A 256 -9.17 0.63 -24.52
N TRP A 257 -7.87 0.66 -24.83
CA TRP A 257 -6.84 -0.14 -24.18
C TRP A 257 -6.74 0.12 -22.68
N SER A 258 -6.86 1.38 -22.24
CA SER A 258 -6.89 1.75 -20.82
C SER A 258 -8.04 1.05 -20.07
N THR A 259 -9.17 0.88 -20.73
CA THR A 259 -10.35 0.20 -20.17
C THR A 259 -10.10 -1.30 -20.11
N LEU A 260 -9.61 -1.89 -21.21
CA LEU A 260 -9.25 -3.32 -21.25
C LEU A 260 -8.22 -3.70 -20.18
N LEU A 261 -7.25 -2.82 -19.94
CA LEU A 261 -6.25 -2.99 -18.88
C LEU A 261 -6.91 -3.01 -17.48
N LEU A 262 -7.72 -2.00 -17.15
CA LEU A 262 -8.32 -1.89 -15.82
C LEU A 262 -9.36 -2.99 -15.55
N GLU A 263 -10.13 -3.37 -16.55
CA GLU A 263 -11.09 -4.49 -16.48
C GLU A 263 -10.38 -5.85 -16.41
N GLY A 264 -9.32 -6.03 -17.22
CA GLY A 264 -8.46 -7.20 -17.16
C GLY A 264 -7.76 -7.35 -15.80
N TRP A 265 -7.37 -6.22 -15.19
CA TRP A 265 -6.81 -6.21 -13.85
C TRP A 265 -7.82 -6.63 -12.79
N LYS A 266 -9.06 -6.09 -12.79
CA LYS A 266 -10.11 -6.52 -11.84
C LYS A 266 -10.34 -8.03 -11.88
N ARG A 267 -10.36 -8.61 -13.09
CA ARG A 267 -10.48 -10.06 -13.32
C ARG A 267 -9.31 -10.84 -12.75
N TYR A 268 -8.09 -10.43 -13.06
CA TYR A 268 -6.89 -11.10 -12.57
C TYR A 268 -6.74 -10.96 -11.05
N CYS A 269 -7.03 -9.78 -10.49
CA CYS A 269 -7.00 -9.50 -9.06
C CYS A 269 -8.01 -10.38 -8.30
N SER A 270 -9.21 -10.57 -8.86
CA SER A 270 -10.22 -11.47 -8.28
C SER A 270 -9.76 -12.93 -8.29
N GLU A 271 -9.09 -13.37 -9.36
CA GLU A 271 -8.51 -14.72 -9.46
C GLU A 271 -7.41 -14.95 -8.42
N ILE A 272 -6.42 -14.05 -8.30
CA ILE A 272 -5.34 -14.23 -7.32
C ILE A 272 -5.86 -14.11 -5.89
N SER A 273 -6.80 -13.20 -5.62
CA SER A 273 -7.40 -13.05 -4.30
C SER A 273 -8.22 -14.28 -3.91
N PHE A 274 -8.90 -14.91 -4.86
CA PHE A 274 -9.57 -16.18 -4.65
C PHE A 274 -8.56 -17.30 -4.34
N LYS A 275 -7.51 -17.42 -5.16
CA LYS A 275 -6.40 -18.37 -4.95
C LYS A 275 -5.64 -18.14 -3.66
N TRP A 276 -5.72 -16.96 -3.06
CA TRP A 276 -5.08 -16.65 -1.79
C TRP A 276 -6.04 -16.81 -0.61
N GLY A 277 -7.32 -17.04 -0.85
CA GLY A 277 -8.36 -17.09 0.17
C GLY A 277 -8.71 -15.71 0.76
N THR A 278 -8.17 -14.62 0.21
CA THR A 278 -8.47 -13.24 0.65
C THR A 278 -9.63 -12.61 -0.09
N LEU A 279 -10.20 -13.28 -1.09
CA LEU A 279 -11.46 -12.86 -1.69
C LEU A 279 -12.57 -12.98 -0.63
N GLU A 280 -12.83 -11.88 0.05
CA GLU A 280 -13.89 -11.76 1.02
C GLU A 280 -15.22 -11.50 0.32
N ASN A 281 -16.29 -12.10 0.83
CA ASN A 281 -17.63 -11.61 0.52
C ASN A 281 -17.75 -10.22 1.16
N VAL A 282 -18.20 -9.23 0.38
CA VAL A 282 -18.35 -7.85 0.83
C VAL A 282 -19.10 -7.82 2.18
N GLY A 283 -18.42 -7.42 3.25
CA GLY A 283 -19.01 -7.21 4.58
C GLY A 283 -18.75 -8.27 5.66
N THR A 284 -17.88 -9.27 5.44
CA THR A 284 -17.67 -10.35 6.43
C THR A 284 -16.55 -10.11 7.46
N SER A 285 -15.56 -9.24 7.21
CA SER A 285 -14.46 -9.01 8.16
C SER A 285 -14.76 -7.85 9.13
N PHE A 286 -14.87 -8.15 10.42
CA PHE A 286 -15.01 -7.13 11.45
C PHE A 286 -13.65 -6.45 11.70
N GLU A 287 -13.44 -5.27 11.11
CA GLU A 287 -12.27 -4.45 11.42
C GLU A 287 -12.43 -3.71 12.76
N GLU A 288 -11.41 -3.81 13.60
CA GLU A 288 -11.34 -3.07 14.86
C GLU A 288 -11.05 -1.57 14.65
N PRO A 289 -11.45 -0.71 15.61
CA PRO A 289 -11.03 0.68 15.58
C PRO A 289 -9.51 0.87 15.60
N ARG A 290 -9.03 1.83 14.82
CA ARG A 290 -7.62 2.23 14.80
C ARG A 290 -7.16 2.76 16.16
N ALA A 291 -5.85 2.65 16.42
CA ALA A 291 -5.23 3.07 17.69
C ALA A 291 -5.54 4.51 18.12
N ASN A 292 -5.54 5.40 17.14
CA ASN A 292 -5.69 6.84 17.33
C ASN A 292 -7.14 7.31 17.25
N TYR A 293 -8.11 6.40 17.17
CA TYR A 293 -9.53 6.74 17.16
C TYR A 293 -9.98 7.24 18.54
N ARG A 294 -10.66 8.39 18.54
CA ARG A 294 -11.07 9.12 19.75
C ARG A 294 -12.59 9.24 19.78
N GLY A 295 -13.18 9.25 20.97
CA GLY A 295 -14.63 9.36 21.13
C GLY A 295 -15.03 9.24 22.59
N GLU A 296 -16.31 9.47 22.85
CA GLU A 296 -16.91 9.15 24.14
C GLU A 296 -17.09 7.65 24.23
N LEU A 297 -16.91 7.07 25.42
CA LEU A 297 -17.07 5.63 25.58
C LEU A 297 -18.55 5.27 25.41
N GLY A 298 -18.85 4.49 24.38
CA GLY A 298 -20.19 3.95 24.10
C GLY A 298 -20.13 2.44 23.93
N ARG A 299 -21.27 1.84 23.57
CA ARG A 299 -21.37 0.41 23.31
C ARG A 299 -21.44 0.17 21.80
N ASN A 300 -20.59 -0.71 21.27
CA ASN A 300 -20.65 -1.11 19.87
C ASN A 300 -21.98 -1.83 19.62
N ILE A 301 -22.72 -1.42 18.58
CA ILE A 301 -24.02 -2.02 18.22
C ILE A 301 -23.90 -3.43 17.62
N VAL A 302 -22.75 -3.77 17.04
CA VAL A 302 -22.47 -5.06 16.41
C VAL A 302 -21.88 -6.02 17.44
N THR A 303 -20.78 -5.64 18.10
CA THR A 303 -20.07 -6.54 19.03
C THR A 303 -20.54 -6.45 20.47
N GLY A 304 -21.31 -5.43 20.84
CA GLY A 304 -21.74 -5.21 22.23
C GLY A 304 -20.63 -4.75 23.18
N ASN A 305 -19.37 -4.64 22.73
CA ASN A 305 -18.23 -4.26 23.55
C ASN A 305 -18.14 -2.74 23.77
N PRO A 306 -17.57 -2.27 24.91
CA PRO A 306 -17.33 -0.86 25.13
C PRO A 306 -16.24 -0.35 24.19
N GLU A 307 -16.56 0.64 23.35
CA GLU A 307 -15.62 1.26 22.41
C GLU A 307 -15.82 2.78 22.35
N PRO A 308 -14.79 3.55 21.95
CA PRO A 308 -14.99 4.96 21.63
C PRO A 308 -16.02 5.10 20.51
N VAL A 309 -17.03 5.92 20.70
CA VAL A 309 -18.02 6.26 19.68
C VAL A 309 -17.86 7.74 19.35
N TYR A 310 -17.79 8.03 18.06
CA TYR A 310 -17.68 9.39 17.54
C TYR A 310 -18.86 9.68 16.61
N PRO A 311 -19.66 10.73 16.85
CA PRO A 311 -20.81 11.05 16.01
C PRO A 311 -20.40 11.30 14.56
N LYS A 312 -21.04 10.59 13.62
CA LYS A 312 -20.73 10.69 12.17
C LYS A 312 -20.88 12.13 11.65
N TRP A 313 -21.90 12.87 12.10
CA TRP A 313 -22.13 14.25 11.67
C TRP A 313 -20.97 15.19 12.05
N LYS A 314 -20.34 15.00 13.23
CA LYS A 314 -19.17 15.80 13.65
C LYS A 314 -18.02 15.56 12.69
N ARG A 315 -17.79 14.30 12.29
CA ARG A 315 -16.74 13.96 11.31
C ARG A 315 -17.05 14.56 9.94
N LEU A 316 -18.29 14.47 9.47
CA LEU A 316 -18.69 15.04 8.18
C LEU A 316 -18.56 16.57 8.19
N ALA A 317 -18.95 17.24 9.29
CA ALA A 317 -18.75 18.67 9.45
C ALA A 317 -17.26 19.06 9.39
N LYS A 318 -16.40 18.32 10.11
CA LYS A 318 -14.95 18.47 10.04
C LYS A 318 -14.43 18.34 8.61
N PHE A 319 -14.87 17.31 7.89
CA PHE A 319 -14.46 17.07 6.51
C PHE A 319 -14.91 18.19 5.56
N TYR A 320 -16.21 18.52 5.54
CA TYR A 320 -16.74 19.49 4.58
C TYR A 320 -16.39 20.94 4.89
N PHE A 321 -16.31 21.33 6.17
CA PHE A 321 -16.07 22.74 6.55
C PHE A 321 -14.60 23.08 6.85
N VAL A 322 -13.72 22.08 6.98
CA VAL A 322 -12.29 22.32 7.24
C VAL A 322 -11.43 21.62 6.19
N THR A 323 -11.52 20.30 6.07
CA THR A 323 -10.65 19.55 5.14
C THR A 323 -10.83 20.04 3.70
N VAL A 324 -12.06 20.07 3.19
CA VAL A 324 -12.32 20.46 1.80
C VAL A 324 -11.83 21.89 1.51
N PRO A 325 -12.18 22.93 2.31
CA PRO A 325 -11.65 24.28 2.12
C PRO A 325 -10.13 24.39 2.18
N VAL A 326 -9.47 23.68 3.11
CA VAL A 326 -8.00 23.70 3.21
C VAL A 326 -7.36 23.07 1.98
N ILE A 327 -7.88 21.93 1.51
CA ILE A 327 -7.39 21.29 0.27
C ILE A 327 -7.63 22.22 -0.92
N SER A 328 -8.81 22.82 -1.05
CA SER A 328 -9.10 23.79 -2.11
C SER A 328 -8.14 24.98 -2.08
N LEU A 329 -7.80 25.51 -0.90
CA LEU A 329 -6.82 26.58 -0.76
C LEU A 329 -5.43 26.13 -1.22
N CYS A 330 -4.99 24.92 -0.85
CA CYS A 330 -3.73 24.35 -1.31
C CYS A 330 -3.71 24.17 -2.84
N LEU A 331 -4.81 23.71 -3.43
CA LEU A 331 -4.94 23.57 -4.90
C LEU A 331 -4.89 24.93 -5.61
N CYS A 332 -5.58 25.95 -5.07
CA CYS A 332 -5.49 27.31 -5.59
C CYS A 332 -4.06 27.86 -5.49
N ALA A 333 -3.38 27.65 -4.37
CA ALA A 333 -2.00 28.07 -4.18
C ALA A 333 -1.05 27.39 -5.20
N ALA A 334 -1.18 26.08 -5.41
CA ALA A 334 -0.41 25.36 -6.43
C ALA A 334 -0.65 25.92 -7.83
N PHE A 335 -1.91 26.25 -8.17
CA PHE A 335 -2.24 26.91 -9.43
C PHE A 335 -1.57 28.29 -9.58
N PHE A 336 -1.55 29.12 -8.54
CA PHE A 336 -0.84 30.41 -8.58
C PHE A 336 0.67 30.25 -8.71
N VAL A 337 1.28 29.27 -8.04
CA VAL A 337 2.71 28.95 -8.19
C VAL A 337 3.03 28.56 -9.63
N MET A 338 2.17 27.77 -10.27
CA MET A 338 2.29 27.42 -11.68
C MET A 338 2.19 28.66 -12.59
N LEU A 339 1.25 29.57 -12.35
CA LEU A 339 1.14 30.82 -13.12
C LEU A 339 2.38 31.71 -12.95
N LEU A 340 2.91 31.81 -11.72
CA LEU A 340 4.14 32.53 -11.44
C LEU A 340 5.32 31.95 -12.22
N TYR A 341 5.43 30.61 -12.31
CA TYR A 341 6.42 29.95 -13.14
C TYR A 341 6.30 30.37 -14.61
N PHE A 342 5.10 30.33 -15.20
CA PHE A 342 4.93 30.75 -16.60
C PHE A 342 5.29 32.21 -16.83
N TRP A 343 4.97 33.09 -15.87
CA TRP A 343 5.34 34.50 -15.93
C TRP A 343 6.86 34.69 -15.88
N MET A 344 7.54 34.01 -14.95
CA MET A 344 9.01 34.04 -14.84
C MET A 344 9.68 33.47 -16.09
N GLN A 345 9.15 32.37 -16.64
CA GLN A 345 9.68 31.75 -17.86
C GLN A 345 9.56 32.69 -19.06
N ALA A 346 8.40 33.32 -19.26
CA ALA A 346 8.19 34.27 -20.34
C ALA A 346 9.13 35.49 -20.25
N TRP A 347 9.41 35.96 -19.02
CA TRP A 347 10.41 37.01 -18.79
C TRP A 347 11.82 36.55 -19.15
N ALA A 348 12.21 35.34 -18.75
CA ALA A 348 13.53 34.78 -19.03
C ALA A 348 13.75 34.52 -20.53
N ASP A 349 12.72 33.99 -21.22
CA ASP A 349 12.73 33.80 -22.67
C ASP A 349 12.94 35.13 -23.40
N LYS A 350 12.21 36.18 -22.99
CA LYS A 350 12.36 37.53 -23.54
C LYS A 350 13.76 38.10 -23.32
N ALA A 351 14.30 37.99 -22.10
CA ALA A 351 15.65 38.47 -21.79
C ALA A 351 16.73 37.76 -22.61
N TYR A 352 16.58 36.45 -22.85
CA TYR A 352 17.48 35.68 -23.70
C TYR A 352 17.42 36.14 -25.17
N ILE A 353 16.22 36.38 -25.70
CA ILE A 353 16.02 36.89 -27.06
C ILE A 353 16.59 38.31 -27.20
N ASP A 354 16.30 39.21 -26.28
CA ASP A 354 16.76 40.61 -26.29
C ASP A 354 18.29 40.71 -26.18
N SER A 355 18.96 39.71 -25.58
CA SER A 355 20.42 39.62 -25.51
C SER A 355 21.10 39.18 -26.81
N GLY A 356 20.33 38.89 -27.86
CA GLY A 356 20.84 38.34 -29.12
C GLY A 356 21.34 36.90 -28.99
N HIS A 357 20.68 36.09 -28.14
CA HIS A 357 21.08 34.71 -27.85
C HIS A 357 22.51 34.58 -27.31
N SER A 358 22.93 35.54 -26.49
CA SER A 358 24.24 35.50 -25.86
C SER A 358 24.33 34.32 -24.89
N TYR A 359 25.43 33.56 -24.97
CA TYR A 359 25.70 32.44 -24.05
C TYR A 359 25.69 32.86 -22.57
N PHE A 360 25.94 34.14 -22.26
CA PHE A 360 25.89 34.66 -20.89
C PHE A 360 24.47 34.60 -20.29
N TYR A 361 23.42 34.68 -21.11
CA TYR A 361 22.02 34.64 -20.66
C TYR A 361 21.43 33.22 -20.67
N LEU A 362 22.19 32.21 -21.10
CA LEU A 362 21.76 30.82 -21.09
C LEU A 362 21.38 30.31 -19.68
N PRO A 363 22.10 30.64 -18.59
CA PRO A 363 21.67 30.27 -17.24
C PRO A 363 20.34 30.92 -16.83
N VAL A 364 20.10 32.18 -17.26
CA VAL A 364 18.87 32.91 -16.96
C VAL A 364 17.66 32.19 -17.57
N LEU A 365 17.80 31.63 -18.78
CA LEU A 365 16.76 30.86 -19.45
C LEU A 365 16.30 29.62 -18.66
N TYR A 366 17.23 28.89 -18.04
CA TYR A 366 16.93 27.64 -17.32
C TYR A 366 16.64 27.84 -15.83
N THR A 367 16.93 29.02 -15.28
CA THR A 367 16.77 29.31 -13.84
C THR A 367 15.30 29.17 -13.37
N PRO A 368 14.27 29.70 -14.06
CA PRO A 368 12.89 29.56 -13.62
C PRO A 368 12.43 28.10 -13.50
N SER A 369 12.79 27.25 -14.48
CA SER A 369 12.49 25.81 -14.46
C SER A 369 13.14 25.09 -13.28
N GLY A 370 14.40 25.40 -12.97
CA GLY A 370 15.10 24.85 -11.81
C GLY A 370 14.45 25.26 -10.48
N ILE A 371 14.09 26.55 -10.34
CA ILE A 371 13.37 27.07 -9.16
C ILE A 371 12.02 26.37 -9.02
N TYR A 372 11.27 26.24 -10.12
CA TYR A 372 9.95 25.61 -10.12
C TYR A 372 10.01 24.14 -9.69
N ALA A 373 11.01 23.38 -10.17
CA ALA A 373 11.22 22.00 -9.75
C ALA A 373 11.46 21.86 -8.23
N VAL A 374 12.30 22.74 -7.66
CA VAL A 374 12.53 22.78 -6.20
C VAL A 374 11.27 23.18 -5.44
N MET A 375 10.53 24.19 -5.93
CA MET A 375 9.27 24.65 -5.34
C MET A 375 8.22 23.54 -5.31
N ILE A 376 8.05 22.78 -6.39
CA ILE A 376 7.15 21.61 -6.43
C ILE A 376 7.51 20.61 -5.33
N ALA A 377 8.79 20.26 -5.20
CA ALA A 377 9.22 19.30 -4.19
C ALA A 377 8.92 19.78 -2.76
N VAL A 378 9.17 21.05 -2.47
CA VAL A 378 8.85 21.67 -1.17
C VAL A 378 7.35 21.70 -0.92
N VAL A 379 6.55 22.13 -1.90
CA VAL A 379 5.09 22.22 -1.81
C VAL A 379 4.46 20.85 -1.60
N ASN A 380 4.92 19.81 -2.31
CA ASN A 380 4.47 18.42 -2.11
C ASN A 380 4.80 17.92 -0.70
N ALA A 381 5.99 18.22 -0.17
CA ALA A 381 6.38 17.83 1.18
C ALA A 381 5.50 18.51 2.24
N ILE A 382 5.24 19.81 2.10
CA ILE A 382 4.35 20.57 3.00
C ILE A 382 2.92 20.03 2.92
N TYR A 383 2.41 19.79 1.71
CA TYR A 383 1.05 19.27 1.54
C TYR A 383 0.87 17.90 2.17
N ARG A 384 1.85 16.99 2.05
CA ARG A 384 1.80 15.66 2.69
C ARG A 384 1.69 15.75 4.21
N LEU A 385 2.37 16.72 4.83
CA LEU A 385 2.23 16.99 6.26
C LEU A 385 0.81 17.47 6.59
N ILE A 386 0.31 18.46 5.85
CA ILE A 386 -1.06 18.99 6.03
C ILE A 386 -2.10 17.88 5.86
N ALA A 387 -2.00 17.07 4.80
CA ALA A 387 -2.93 16.00 4.50
C ALA A 387 -2.95 14.93 5.61
N ARG A 388 -1.79 14.59 6.19
CA ARG A 388 -1.70 13.65 7.31
C ARG A 388 -2.39 14.21 8.55
N GLU A 389 -2.08 15.45 8.93
CA GLU A 389 -2.68 16.10 10.09
C GLU A 389 -4.20 16.26 9.95
N LEU A 390 -4.68 16.66 8.76
CA LEU A 390 -6.12 16.73 8.47
C LEU A 390 -6.79 15.35 8.61
N ASN A 391 -6.17 14.31 8.05
CA ASN A 391 -6.73 12.96 8.08
C ASN A 391 -6.78 12.38 9.51
N ASP A 392 -5.76 12.67 10.33
CA ASP A 392 -5.76 12.32 11.74
C ASP A 392 -6.81 13.10 12.54
N TRP A 393 -7.00 14.39 12.21
CA TRP A 393 -7.99 15.25 12.86
C TRP A 393 -9.45 14.90 12.53
N GLU A 394 -9.71 14.40 11.31
CA GLU A 394 -11.01 13.85 10.87
C GLU A 394 -11.46 12.68 11.74
N ASN A 395 -10.52 11.96 12.36
CA ASN A 395 -10.78 10.89 13.32
C ASN A 395 -11.58 9.71 12.72
N HIS A 396 -11.03 9.09 11.68
CA HIS A 396 -11.57 7.86 11.09
C HIS A 396 -11.54 6.70 12.10
N ARG A 397 -12.60 5.87 12.07
CA ARG A 397 -12.73 4.68 12.94
C ARG A 397 -11.82 3.56 12.46
N LEU A 398 -11.88 3.23 11.18
CA LEU A 398 -11.18 2.09 10.57
C LEU A 398 -9.88 2.54 9.88
N GLU A 399 -8.92 1.62 9.83
CA GLU A 399 -7.64 1.84 9.16
C GLU A 399 -7.83 1.88 7.63
N SER A 400 -8.69 1.02 7.08
CA SER A 400 -9.08 1.04 5.66
C SER A 400 -9.70 2.39 5.26
N SER A 401 -10.67 2.90 6.03
CA SER A 401 -11.28 4.21 5.81
C SER A 401 -10.28 5.36 5.92
N TYR A 402 -9.37 5.31 6.90
CA TYR A 402 -8.31 6.31 7.09
C TYR A 402 -7.41 6.36 5.85
N ASN A 403 -6.94 5.20 5.38
CA ASN A 403 -6.08 5.09 4.21
C ASN A 403 -6.78 5.53 2.92
N ASN A 404 -8.03 5.11 2.69
CA ASN A 404 -8.79 5.53 1.50
C ASN A 404 -8.96 7.05 1.42
N HIS A 405 -9.29 7.73 2.53
CA HIS A 405 -9.42 9.19 2.53
C HIS A 405 -8.07 9.88 2.38
N PHE A 406 -7.00 9.30 2.93
CA PHE A 406 -5.65 9.82 2.75
C PHE A 406 -5.21 9.74 1.28
N ILE A 407 -5.44 8.60 0.62
CA ILE A 407 -5.16 8.38 -0.81
C ILE A 407 -5.87 9.43 -1.66
N VAL A 408 -7.17 9.67 -1.44
CA VAL A 408 -7.93 10.68 -2.20
C VAL A 408 -7.31 12.07 -2.05
N LYS A 409 -6.87 12.46 -0.84
CA LYS A 409 -6.21 13.75 -0.60
C LYS A 409 -4.90 13.87 -1.37
N LEU A 410 -4.06 12.84 -1.34
CA LEU A 410 -2.79 12.82 -2.08
C LEU A 410 -3.03 12.88 -3.59
N VAL A 411 -3.87 11.97 -4.10
CA VAL A 411 -4.20 11.86 -5.52
C VAL A 411 -4.70 13.19 -6.08
N LEU A 412 -5.65 13.86 -5.41
CA LEU A 412 -6.17 15.14 -5.90
C LEU A 412 -5.10 16.22 -6.03
N PHE A 413 -4.21 16.33 -5.04
CA PHE A 413 -3.19 17.36 -5.03
C PHE A 413 -2.03 17.06 -5.98
N ASP A 414 -1.47 15.86 -5.90
CA ASP A 414 -0.38 15.46 -6.78
C ASP A 414 -0.85 15.46 -8.25
N PHE A 415 -2.10 15.07 -8.54
CA PHE A 415 -2.69 15.20 -9.88
C PHE A 415 -2.68 16.64 -10.39
N VAL A 416 -3.24 17.58 -9.62
CA VAL A 416 -3.28 19.00 -10.03
C VAL A 416 -1.87 19.55 -10.16
N ASN A 417 -0.99 19.30 -9.20
CA ASN A 417 0.37 19.82 -9.23
C ASN A 417 1.18 19.31 -10.44
N CYS A 418 0.98 18.05 -10.83
CA CYS A 418 1.65 17.47 -12.01
C CYS A 418 1.02 17.89 -13.34
N PHE A 419 -0.31 17.84 -13.46
CA PHE A 419 -0.99 17.95 -14.76
C PHE A 419 -1.54 19.35 -15.06
N MET A 420 -1.72 20.24 -14.08
CA MET A 420 -2.32 21.55 -14.33
C MET A 420 -1.48 22.41 -15.28
N SER A 421 -0.14 22.32 -15.20
CA SER A 421 0.75 23.00 -16.14
C SER A 421 0.58 22.50 -17.58
N LEU A 422 0.36 21.19 -17.76
CA LEU A 422 0.10 20.57 -19.06
C LEU A 422 -1.27 20.98 -19.59
N PHE A 423 -2.31 21.00 -18.75
CA PHE A 423 -3.63 21.49 -19.12
C PHE A 423 -3.61 22.96 -19.53
N TYR A 424 -2.83 23.80 -18.84
CA TYR A 424 -2.65 25.20 -19.19
C TYR A 424 -1.99 25.35 -20.57
N VAL A 425 -0.91 24.61 -20.85
CA VAL A 425 -0.25 24.64 -22.17
C VAL A 425 -1.16 24.10 -23.27
N ALA A 426 -1.90 23.02 -22.99
CA ALA A 426 -2.77 22.35 -23.94
C ALA A 426 -3.98 23.20 -24.34
N PHE A 427 -4.71 23.74 -23.36
CA PHE A 427 -6.03 24.32 -23.58
C PHE A 427 -6.07 25.85 -23.56
N TYR A 428 -5.18 26.48 -22.77
CA TYR A 428 -5.10 27.94 -22.70
C TYR A 428 -4.09 28.50 -23.72
N LEU A 429 -2.84 28.01 -23.72
CA LEU A 429 -1.83 28.45 -24.70
C LEU A 429 -2.00 27.82 -26.07
N GLN A 430 -2.68 26.67 -26.15
CA GLN A 430 -2.98 25.94 -27.39
C GLN A 430 -1.72 25.61 -28.24
N ASN A 431 -0.57 25.40 -27.57
CA ASN A 431 0.69 25.11 -28.24
C ASN A 431 1.07 23.64 -28.10
N ARG A 432 0.78 22.85 -29.13
CA ARG A 432 1.05 21.39 -29.17
C ARG A 432 2.54 21.06 -29.12
N THR A 433 3.39 21.86 -29.74
CA THR A 433 4.85 21.64 -29.72
C THR A 433 5.40 21.84 -28.32
N LEU A 434 4.95 22.90 -27.64
CA LEU A 434 5.30 23.15 -26.25
C LEU A 434 4.72 22.08 -25.31
N LEU A 435 3.48 21.63 -25.55
CA LEU A 435 2.87 20.55 -24.79
C LEU A 435 3.72 19.28 -24.87
N ARG A 436 4.14 18.89 -26.08
CA ARG A 436 4.95 17.70 -26.30
C ARG A 436 6.32 17.79 -25.62
N SER A 437 7.02 18.92 -25.74
CA SER A 437 8.33 19.09 -25.11
C SER A 437 8.22 19.16 -23.58
N HIS A 438 7.22 19.87 -23.05
CA HIS A 438 6.97 19.99 -21.61
C HIS A 438 6.58 18.65 -21.00
N LEU A 439 5.69 17.89 -21.65
CA LEU A 439 5.30 16.55 -21.23
C LEU A 439 6.49 15.58 -21.23
N ALA A 440 7.28 15.56 -22.30
CA ALA A 440 8.47 14.71 -22.37
C ALA A 440 9.48 15.08 -21.27
N CYS A 441 9.69 16.37 -21.02
CA CYS A 441 10.58 16.85 -19.97
C CYS A 441 10.09 16.41 -18.59
N LEU A 442 8.81 16.65 -18.26
CA LEU A 442 8.23 16.25 -16.97
C LEU A 442 8.30 14.74 -16.76
N LEU A 443 7.90 13.93 -17.75
CA LEU A 443 7.90 12.47 -17.64
C LEU A 443 9.32 11.93 -17.46
N ILE A 444 10.26 12.36 -18.29
CA ILE A 444 11.65 11.88 -18.23
C ILE A 444 12.31 12.38 -16.94
N ALA A 445 12.13 13.63 -16.56
CA ALA A 445 12.70 14.18 -15.33
C ALA A 445 12.11 13.51 -14.10
N SER A 446 10.79 13.27 -14.04
CA SER A 446 10.16 12.59 -12.91
C SER A 446 10.63 11.15 -12.79
N GLN A 447 10.72 10.42 -13.90
CA GLN A 447 11.22 9.04 -13.92
C GLN A 447 12.69 8.97 -13.53
N LEU A 448 13.55 9.84 -14.07
CA LEU A 448 14.96 9.88 -13.69
C LEU A 448 15.15 10.25 -12.22
N MET A 449 14.39 11.22 -11.70
CA MET A 449 14.46 11.61 -10.30
C MET A 449 13.95 10.48 -9.39
N GLY A 450 12.86 9.82 -9.78
CA GLY A 450 12.34 8.62 -9.14
C GLY A 450 13.41 7.54 -9.07
N GLN A 451 13.96 7.12 -10.22
CA GLN A 451 15.03 6.13 -10.29
C GLN A 451 16.28 6.52 -9.51
N ILE A 452 16.65 7.81 -9.47
CA ILE A 452 17.77 8.29 -8.63
C ILE A 452 17.45 8.08 -7.15
N GLN A 453 16.26 8.48 -6.69
CA GLN A 453 15.84 8.26 -5.32
C GLN A 453 15.79 6.76 -5.01
N GLU A 454 15.14 5.99 -5.87
CA GLU A 454 14.93 4.54 -5.80
C GLU A 454 16.22 3.71 -5.86
N ALA A 455 17.24 4.13 -6.62
CA ALA A 455 18.49 3.39 -6.79
C ALA A 455 19.63 3.90 -5.89
N MET A 456 19.75 5.22 -5.69
CA MET A 456 20.82 5.78 -4.85
C MET A 456 20.52 5.64 -3.37
N VAL A 457 19.26 5.77 -2.94
CA VAL A 457 18.89 5.59 -1.53
C VAL A 457 19.32 4.19 -1.06
N PRO A 458 18.95 3.08 -1.72
CA PRO A 458 19.43 1.77 -1.34
C PRO A 458 20.95 1.62 -1.33
N PHE A 459 21.68 2.26 -2.24
CA PHE A 459 23.15 2.22 -2.25
C PHE A 459 23.76 2.91 -1.03
N PHE A 460 23.30 4.11 -0.67
CA PHE A 460 23.74 4.81 0.54
C PHE A 460 23.35 4.05 1.81
N PHE A 461 22.13 3.50 1.86
CA PHE A 461 21.68 2.69 2.98
C PHE A 461 22.41 1.34 3.07
N PHE A 462 22.79 0.72 1.95
CA PHE A 462 23.60 -0.49 1.94
C PHE A 462 24.98 -0.25 2.55
N LYS A 463 25.65 0.85 2.18
CA LYS A 463 26.94 1.24 2.77
C LYS A 463 26.80 1.61 4.26
N ARG A 464 25.67 2.23 4.65
CA ARG A 464 25.33 2.47 6.05
C ARG A 464 25.09 1.18 6.82
N ARG A 465 24.45 0.18 6.19
CA ARG A 465 24.15 -1.14 6.75
C ARG A 465 25.43 -1.90 7.07
N GLU A 466 26.46 -1.85 6.23
CA GLU A 466 27.77 -2.45 6.56
C GLU A 466 28.37 -1.84 7.84
N LYS A 467 28.34 -0.51 7.97
CA LYS A 467 28.81 0.18 9.18
C LYS A 467 27.95 -0.15 10.41
N GLN A 468 26.63 -0.28 10.23
CA GLN A 468 25.71 -0.71 11.29
C GLN A 468 25.96 -2.16 11.69
N LEU A 469 26.29 -3.03 10.74
CA LEU A 469 26.62 -4.44 10.98
C LEU A 469 27.87 -4.57 11.85
N SER A 470 28.93 -3.81 11.55
CA SER A 470 30.15 -3.77 12.38
C SER A 470 29.84 -3.31 13.81
N LYS A 471 29.03 -2.25 13.96
CA LYS A 471 28.59 -1.79 15.28
C LYS A 471 27.74 -2.83 16.01
N ALA A 472 26.83 -3.49 15.31
CA ALA A 472 25.97 -4.51 15.89
C ALA A 472 26.77 -5.71 16.42
N ILE A 473 27.85 -6.12 15.74
CA ILE A 473 28.75 -7.18 16.23
C ILE A 473 29.31 -6.81 17.60
N THR A 474 29.89 -5.62 17.74
CA THR A 474 30.42 -5.13 19.02
C THR A 474 29.33 -5.04 20.08
N MET A 475 28.15 -4.53 19.73
CA MET A 475 27.03 -4.42 20.68
C MET A 475 26.56 -5.79 21.18
N VAL A 476 26.54 -6.83 20.33
CA VAL A 476 26.13 -8.18 20.73
C VAL A 476 27.07 -8.79 21.76
N GLU A 477 28.37 -8.50 21.68
CA GLU A 477 29.35 -8.96 22.67
C GLU A 477 29.15 -8.30 24.05
N GLU A 478 28.54 -7.12 24.08
CA GLU A 478 28.29 -6.34 25.31
C GLU A 478 26.84 -6.46 25.84
N LEU A 479 25.96 -7.22 25.16
CA LEU A 479 24.56 -7.38 25.56
C LEU A 479 24.45 -8.04 26.95
N LYS A 480 23.55 -7.49 27.78
CA LYS A 480 23.23 -8.05 29.09
C LYS A 480 21.85 -8.72 29.05
N PRO A 481 21.75 -10.04 29.24
CA PRO A 481 20.47 -10.71 29.40
C PRO A 481 19.79 -10.25 30.70
N LEU A 482 18.49 -10.04 30.65
CA LEU A 482 17.65 -9.69 31.83
C LEU A 482 17.00 -10.93 32.45
N ASP A 483 16.99 -12.03 31.71
CA ASP A 483 16.43 -13.33 32.06
C ASP A 483 17.45 -14.39 31.62
N ASP A 484 17.71 -15.41 32.44
CA ASP A 484 18.65 -16.50 32.15
C ASP A 484 18.31 -17.17 30.80
N LYS A 485 17.01 -17.22 30.48
CA LYS A 485 16.53 -17.81 29.22
C LYS A 485 16.81 -16.94 27.98
N ALA A 486 17.22 -15.69 28.15
CA ALA A 486 17.60 -14.82 27.03
C ALA A 486 18.95 -15.21 26.42
N GLU A 487 19.79 -15.98 27.14
CA GLU A 487 21.04 -16.55 26.61
C GLU A 487 20.79 -17.62 25.53
N GLU A 488 19.57 -18.18 25.47
CA GLU A 488 19.17 -19.17 24.45
C GLU A 488 19.03 -18.56 23.04
N ILE A 489 18.98 -17.23 22.91
CA ILE A 489 18.81 -16.58 21.61
C ILE A 489 20.13 -16.62 20.83
N ASP A 490 20.07 -17.15 19.61
CA ASP A 490 21.21 -17.18 18.70
C ASP A 490 21.80 -15.77 18.46
N LYS A 491 23.13 -15.66 18.56
CA LYS A 491 23.86 -14.40 18.38
C LYS A 491 23.66 -13.81 16.98
N GLY A 492 23.45 -14.65 15.96
CA GLY A 492 23.11 -14.22 14.61
C GLY A 492 21.77 -13.47 14.56
N VAL A 493 20.75 -13.98 15.26
CA VAL A 493 19.46 -13.30 15.40
C VAL A 493 19.58 -11.97 16.14
N LEU A 494 20.36 -11.91 17.21
CA LEU A 494 20.58 -10.66 17.96
C LEU A 494 21.22 -9.59 17.07
N LYS A 495 22.30 -9.95 16.38
CA LYS A 495 22.98 -9.08 15.41
C LYS A 495 22.00 -8.59 14.34
N ARG A 496 21.18 -9.47 13.79
CA ARG A 496 20.15 -9.14 12.79
C ARG A 496 19.14 -8.14 13.33
N SER A 497 18.60 -8.39 14.52
CA SER A 497 17.58 -7.53 15.13
C SER A 497 18.05 -6.10 15.35
N ILE A 498 19.32 -5.89 15.74
CA ILE A 498 19.91 -4.56 15.94
C ILE A 498 20.03 -3.80 14.62
N VAL A 499 20.46 -4.51 13.56
CA VAL A 499 20.59 -3.91 12.23
C VAL A 499 19.21 -3.54 11.68
N GLU A 500 18.24 -4.46 11.76
CA GLU A 500 16.86 -4.22 11.32
C GLU A 500 16.17 -3.10 12.13
N GLY A 501 16.38 -3.03 13.44
CA GLY A 501 15.87 -1.94 14.28
C GLY A 501 16.41 -0.55 13.88
N SER A 502 17.49 -0.49 13.10
CA SER A 502 18.07 0.75 12.56
C SER A 502 17.72 1.04 11.10
N MET A 503 16.94 0.16 10.45
CA MET A 503 16.46 0.34 9.07
C MET A 503 15.26 1.28 9.01
N SER A 504 14.95 1.79 7.82
CA SER A 504 13.74 2.61 7.61
C SER A 504 12.48 1.74 7.70
N VAL A 505 11.45 2.27 8.35
CA VAL A 505 10.12 1.66 8.35
C VAL A 505 9.51 1.81 6.95
N TYR A 506 8.97 0.73 6.41
CA TYR A 506 8.18 0.80 5.18
C TYR A 506 6.78 1.29 5.52
N ASP A 507 6.51 2.58 5.28
CA ASP A 507 5.28 3.25 5.71
C ASP A 507 4.02 2.69 5.02
N SER A 508 4.04 2.52 3.69
CA SER A 508 2.88 2.06 2.90
C SER A 508 3.21 1.89 1.42
N THR A 509 2.47 1.00 0.73
CA THR A 509 2.43 0.89 -0.75
C THR A 509 1.79 2.11 -1.43
N ASN A 510 1.20 3.05 -0.68
CA ASN A 510 0.51 4.21 -1.23
C ASN A 510 1.42 5.12 -2.07
N ASN A 511 2.69 5.29 -1.69
CA ASN A 511 3.61 6.11 -2.48
C ASN A 511 3.99 5.40 -3.79
N ASP A 512 4.21 4.09 -3.73
CA ASP A 512 4.56 3.30 -4.91
C ASP A 512 3.38 3.26 -5.91
N TYR A 513 2.13 3.11 -5.43
CA TYR A 513 0.95 3.25 -6.30
C TYR A 513 0.76 4.67 -6.86
N LEU A 514 1.09 5.71 -6.11
CA LEU A 514 0.98 7.10 -6.57
C LEU A 514 1.90 7.35 -7.77
N GLU A 515 3.09 6.77 -7.77
CA GLU A 515 4.00 6.85 -8.92
C GLU A 515 3.37 6.22 -10.18
N LEU A 516 2.84 4.99 -10.05
CA LEU A 516 2.17 4.32 -11.18
C LEU A 516 0.94 5.08 -11.66
N PHE A 517 0.21 5.71 -10.73
CA PHE A 517 -0.95 6.55 -11.03
C PHE A 517 -0.57 7.79 -11.86
N LEU A 518 0.47 8.53 -11.45
CA LEU A 518 0.96 9.68 -12.20
C LEU A 518 1.52 9.25 -13.57
N GLN A 519 2.26 8.15 -13.62
CA GLN A 519 2.76 7.58 -14.87
C GLN A 519 1.62 7.22 -15.83
N PHE A 520 0.55 6.58 -15.33
CA PHE A 520 -0.65 6.27 -16.11
C PHE A 520 -1.31 7.54 -16.66
N GLY A 521 -1.40 8.61 -15.85
CA GLY A 521 -1.87 9.91 -16.30
C GLY A 521 -1.05 10.48 -17.46
N TYR A 522 0.29 10.46 -17.38
CA TYR A 522 1.15 10.94 -18.46
C TYR A 522 1.00 10.14 -19.76
N VAL A 523 0.74 8.84 -19.68
CA VAL A 523 0.55 7.96 -20.84
C VAL A 523 -0.81 8.18 -21.50
N PHE A 524 -1.89 8.24 -20.72
CA PHE A 524 -3.26 8.19 -21.26
C PHE A 524 -3.92 9.56 -21.45
N LEU A 525 -3.67 10.57 -20.60
CA LEU A 525 -4.31 11.90 -20.74
C LEU A 525 -3.90 12.62 -22.01
N PHE A 526 -2.60 12.54 -22.36
CA PHE A 526 -1.99 13.30 -23.46
C PHE A 526 -1.51 12.39 -24.59
N SER A 527 -2.15 11.22 -24.75
CA SER A 527 -1.72 10.17 -25.68
C SER A 527 -1.65 10.62 -27.14
N SER A 528 -2.56 11.51 -27.56
CA SER A 528 -2.54 12.13 -28.89
C SER A 528 -1.36 13.09 -29.10
N ALA A 529 -0.83 13.70 -28.04
CA ALA A 529 0.26 14.68 -28.13
C ALA A 529 1.65 14.04 -28.05
N PHE A 530 1.81 12.95 -27.29
CA PHE A 530 3.09 12.27 -27.11
C PHE A 530 2.99 10.74 -27.05
N PRO A 531 2.91 10.08 -28.22
CA PRO A 531 2.82 8.62 -28.31
C PRO A 531 3.97 7.83 -27.67
N LEU A 532 5.13 8.46 -27.49
CA LEU A 532 6.31 7.83 -26.87
C LEU A 532 6.24 7.73 -25.35
N ALA A 533 5.22 8.33 -24.70
CA ALA A 533 5.07 8.26 -23.25
C ALA A 533 5.04 6.81 -22.74
N ALA A 534 4.32 5.92 -23.44
CA ALA A 534 4.21 4.51 -23.08
C ALA A 534 5.55 3.77 -23.12
N LEU A 535 6.45 4.13 -24.05
CA LEU A 535 7.79 3.54 -24.13
C LEU A 535 8.64 3.92 -22.92
N TRP A 536 8.66 5.19 -22.55
CA TRP A 536 9.39 5.67 -21.37
C TRP A 536 8.82 5.05 -20.09
N ALA A 537 7.50 5.00 -19.95
CA ALA A 537 6.82 4.34 -18.85
C ALA A 537 7.18 2.84 -18.75
N LEU A 538 7.21 2.13 -19.88
CA LEU A 538 7.61 0.73 -19.94
C LEU A 538 9.06 0.52 -19.47
N LEU A 539 9.99 1.34 -19.96
CA LEU A 539 11.40 1.27 -19.55
C LEU A 539 11.57 1.53 -18.06
N ASN A 540 10.88 2.54 -17.53
CA ASN A 540 10.87 2.82 -16.09
C ASN A 540 10.34 1.64 -15.28
N ASN A 541 9.22 1.03 -15.69
CA ASN A 541 8.62 -0.04 -14.89
C ASN A 541 9.47 -1.32 -14.88
N VAL A 542 10.23 -1.60 -15.95
CA VAL A 542 11.18 -2.72 -15.98
C VAL A 542 12.28 -2.55 -14.93
N THR A 543 12.76 -1.32 -14.70
CA THR A 543 13.72 -1.03 -13.62
C THR A 543 13.03 -0.98 -12.27
N GLU A 544 11.84 -0.37 -12.19
CA GLU A 544 11.04 -0.19 -10.98
C GLU A 544 10.77 -1.50 -10.25
N ILE A 545 10.32 -2.54 -10.97
CA ILE A 545 10.07 -3.87 -10.41
C ILE A 545 11.29 -4.38 -9.59
N ARG A 546 12.50 -4.07 -10.05
CA ARG A 546 13.75 -4.53 -9.43
C ARG A 546 14.21 -3.58 -8.33
N CYS A 547 14.09 -2.27 -8.52
CA CYS A 547 14.40 -1.25 -7.52
C CYS A 547 13.53 -1.43 -6.27
N ASP A 548 12.22 -1.56 -6.46
CA ASP A 548 11.26 -1.82 -5.37
C ASP A 548 11.54 -3.13 -4.66
N ALA A 549 11.78 -4.20 -5.41
CA ALA A 549 12.12 -5.50 -4.82
C ALA A 549 13.39 -5.40 -3.97
N PHE A 550 14.41 -4.67 -4.43
CA PHE A 550 15.65 -4.44 -3.69
C PHE A 550 15.43 -3.59 -2.42
N LYS A 551 14.65 -2.50 -2.53
CA LYS A 551 14.22 -1.63 -1.42
C LYS A 551 13.59 -2.45 -0.30
N MET A 552 12.67 -3.35 -0.65
CA MET A 552 11.98 -4.23 0.31
C MET A 552 12.85 -5.32 0.91
N CYS A 553 13.79 -5.88 0.13
CA CYS A 553 14.64 -6.97 0.61
C CYS A 553 15.83 -6.51 1.46
N ARG A 554 16.37 -5.31 1.20
CA ARG A 554 17.70 -4.91 1.72
C ARG A 554 17.74 -3.58 2.48
N VAL A 555 16.78 -2.69 2.28
CA VAL A 555 16.83 -1.31 2.81
C VAL A 555 15.85 -1.09 3.94
N SER A 556 14.63 -1.59 3.76
CA SER A 556 13.53 -1.38 4.71
C SER A 556 13.46 -2.52 5.72
N GLN A 557 12.89 -2.21 6.88
CA GLN A 557 12.39 -3.23 7.80
C GLN A 557 11.33 -4.09 7.11
N ARG A 558 11.20 -5.36 7.53
CA ARG A 558 10.10 -6.20 7.08
C ARG A 558 8.78 -5.57 7.54
N PRO A 559 7.85 -5.24 6.64
CA PRO A 559 6.52 -4.82 7.05
C PRO A 559 5.73 -6.02 7.55
N PHE A 560 4.79 -5.78 8.47
CA PHE A 560 3.83 -6.80 8.86
C PHE A 560 2.88 -7.12 7.70
N ALA A 561 2.58 -8.40 7.54
CA ALA A 561 1.67 -8.86 6.48
C ALA A 561 0.25 -8.36 6.70
N GLU A 562 -0.30 -7.72 5.67
CA GLU A 562 -1.68 -7.24 5.62
C GLU A 562 -2.44 -7.99 4.52
N SER A 563 -3.67 -8.38 4.83
CA SER A 563 -4.59 -8.97 3.86
C SER A 563 -5.07 -7.89 2.90
N ALA A 564 -5.14 -8.23 1.62
CA ALA A 564 -5.75 -7.41 0.59
C ALA A 564 -6.46 -8.31 -0.44
N SER A 565 -7.61 -7.83 -0.93
CA SER A 565 -8.40 -8.46 -2.00
C SER A 565 -8.44 -7.61 -3.28
N SER A 566 -7.98 -6.37 -3.19
CA SER A 566 -7.91 -5.41 -4.30
C SER A 566 -6.89 -4.32 -4.02
N ILE A 567 -6.64 -3.46 -5.02
CA ILE A 567 -5.86 -2.23 -4.88
C ILE A 567 -6.66 -1.11 -4.17
N GLY A 568 -7.91 -1.37 -3.75
CA GLY A 568 -8.74 -0.45 -2.99
C GLY A 568 -9.07 0.83 -3.75
N ALA A 569 -8.91 1.98 -3.10
CA ALA A 569 -9.22 3.30 -3.67
C ALA A 569 -8.43 3.62 -4.95
N TRP A 570 -7.29 2.96 -5.18
CA TRP A 570 -6.50 3.15 -6.39
C TRP A 570 -7.24 2.73 -7.66
N GLN A 571 -8.09 1.69 -7.60
CA GLN A 571 -8.88 1.25 -8.76
C GLN A 571 -9.76 2.39 -9.27
N VAL A 572 -10.49 3.03 -8.35
CA VAL A 572 -11.35 4.18 -8.64
C VAL A 572 -10.52 5.34 -9.19
N ALA A 573 -9.34 5.60 -8.62
CA ALA A 573 -8.45 6.66 -9.11
C ALA A 573 -8.01 6.43 -10.57
N PHE A 574 -7.55 5.23 -10.92
CA PHE A 574 -7.16 4.88 -12.29
C PHE A 574 -8.33 4.99 -13.27
N GLU A 575 -9.53 4.54 -12.88
CA GLU A 575 -10.74 4.65 -13.70
C GLU A 575 -11.12 6.11 -13.95
N VAL A 576 -11.04 6.97 -12.93
CA VAL A 576 -11.28 8.43 -13.06
C VAL A 576 -10.29 9.06 -14.04
N ILE A 577 -8.99 8.77 -13.95
CA ILE A 577 -8.04 9.23 -14.98
C ILE A 577 -8.40 8.67 -16.35
N GLY A 578 -8.82 7.41 -16.42
CA GLY A 578 -9.27 6.77 -17.66
C GLY A 578 -10.46 7.49 -18.30
N LEU A 579 -11.37 8.06 -17.50
CA LEU A 579 -12.48 8.89 -17.99
C LEU A 579 -12.00 10.28 -18.41
N MET A 580 -11.19 10.94 -17.58
CA MET A 580 -10.59 12.25 -17.90
C MET A 580 -9.74 12.21 -19.17
N SER A 581 -9.13 11.06 -19.47
CA SER A 581 -8.35 10.85 -20.69
C SER A 581 -9.21 10.93 -21.95
N VAL A 582 -10.48 10.49 -21.90
CA VAL A 582 -11.40 10.59 -23.05
C VAL A 582 -11.70 12.06 -23.35
N ILE A 583 -12.01 12.83 -22.30
CA ILE A 583 -12.27 14.28 -22.41
C ILE A 583 -11.03 14.99 -22.95
N THR A 584 -9.86 14.71 -22.37
CA THR A 584 -8.60 15.38 -22.70
C THR A 584 -8.18 15.12 -24.14
N ASN A 585 -8.17 13.85 -24.59
CA ASN A 585 -7.76 13.52 -25.95
C ASN A 585 -8.77 14.01 -26.99
N THR A 586 -10.07 13.93 -26.71
CA THR A 586 -11.10 14.42 -27.66
C THR A 586 -10.99 15.94 -27.84
N ALA A 587 -10.79 16.68 -26.74
CA ALA A 587 -10.56 18.12 -26.79
C ALA A 587 -9.26 18.46 -27.54
N LEU A 588 -8.15 17.77 -27.25
CA LEU A 588 -6.87 17.99 -27.94
C LEU A 588 -6.98 17.76 -29.45
N ILE A 589 -7.68 16.72 -29.89
CA ILE A 589 -7.88 16.40 -31.31
C ILE A 589 -8.80 17.43 -31.97
N GLY A 590 -9.91 17.80 -31.31
CA GLY A 590 -10.85 18.79 -31.85
C GLY A 590 -10.28 20.20 -31.96
N MET A 591 -9.34 20.57 -31.09
CA MET A 591 -8.65 21.85 -31.15
C MET A 591 -7.51 21.89 -32.17
N ASP A 592 -7.19 20.77 -32.84
CA ASP A 592 -6.14 20.76 -33.85
C ASP A 592 -6.59 21.47 -35.15
N PRO A 593 -5.82 22.45 -35.66
CA PRO A 593 -6.19 23.20 -36.87
C PRO A 593 -6.43 22.31 -38.10
N THR A 594 -5.74 21.18 -38.19
CA THR A 594 -5.88 20.22 -39.30
C THR A 594 -7.25 19.55 -39.29
N VAL A 595 -7.78 19.26 -38.09
CA VAL A 595 -9.10 18.66 -37.90
C VAL A 595 -10.18 19.71 -38.10
N GLN A 596 -9.97 20.93 -37.60
CA GLN A 596 -10.90 22.04 -37.82
C GLN A 596 -11.05 22.38 -39.31
N ALA A 597 -9.98 22.27 -40.09
CA ALA A 597 -10.02 22.49 -41.53
C ALA A 597 -10.88 21.48 -42.32
N LEU A 598 -11.24 20.34 -41.73
CA LEU A 598 -12.17 19.38 -42.34
C LEU A 598 -13.63 19.76 -42.15
N LEU A 599 -13.92 20.59 -41.16
CA LEU A 599 -15.26 21.05 -40.90
C LEU A 599 -15.62 22.19 -41.86
N PRO A 600 -16.91 22.36 -42.20
CA PRO A 600 -17.37 23.48 -43.02
C PRO A 600 -16.88 24.82 -42.45
N SER A 601 -16.40 25.72 -43.31
CA SER A 601 -15.83 27.01 -42.89
C SER A 601 -16.84 27.97 -42.25
N ASP A 602 -18.13 27.72 -42.43
CA ASP A 602 -19.26 28.47 -41.88
C ASP A 602 -19.80 27.90 -40.56
N ILE A 603 -19.17 26.84 -40.02
CA ILE A 603 -19.61 26.22 -38.78
C ILE A 603 -19.40 27.15 -37.57
N SER A 604 -20.43 27.31 -36.76
CA SER A 604 -20.33 28.09 -35.53
C SER A 604 -19.44 27.38 -34.50
N ALA A 605 -18.79 28.15 -33.62
CA ALA A 605 -18.00 27.59 -32.51
C ALA A 605 -18.84 26.66 -31.61
N VAL A 606 -20.13 26.98 -31.43
CA VAL A 606 -21.08 26.14 -30.68
C VAL A 606 -21.26 24.79 -31.36
N ASN A 607 -21.46 24.77 -32.68
CA ASN A 607 -21.64 23.53 -33.44
C ASN A 607 -20.36 22.67 -33.45
N MET A 608 -19.17 23.28 -33.46
CA MET A 608 -17.90 22.54 -33.30
C MET A 608 -17.83 21.84 -31.94
N VAL A 609 -18.15 22.56 -30.85
CA VAL A 609 -18.16 21.97 -29.50
C VAL A 609 -19.18 20.84 -29.41
N ILE A 610 -20.37 20.98 -29.99
CA ILE A 610 -21.39 19.92 -30.02
C ILE A 610 -20.85 18.67 -30.73
N ILE A 611 -20.17 18.82 -31.87
CA ILE A 611 -19.55 17.68 -32.58
C ILE A 611 -18.53 16.98 -31.69
N PHE A 612 -17.68 17.73 -30.99
CA PHE A 612 -16.67 17.15 -30.09
C PHE A 612 -17.31 16.43 -28.90
N VAL A 613 -18.37 16.99 -28.31
CA VAL A 613 -19.14 16.34 -27.24
C VAL A 613 -19.80 15.05 -27.73
N ILE A 614 -20.34 15.03 -28.95
CA ILE A 614 -20.92 13.81 -29.54
C ILE A 614 -19.84 12.73 -29.70
N VAL A 615 -18.68 13.08 -30.26
CA VAL A 615 -17.55 12.13 -30.39
C VAL A 615 -17.10 11.61 -29.04
N GLU A 616 -17.00 12.50 -28.05
CA GLU A 616 -16.64 12.16 -26.67
C GLU A 616 -17.64 11.18 -26.05
N HIS A 617 -18.95 11.43 -26.16
CA HIS A 617 -20.00 10.52 -25.69
C HIS A 617 -19.98 9.17 -26.42
N CYS A 618 -19.72 9.15 -27.73
CA CYS A 618 -19.57 7.90 -28.49
C CYS A 618 -18.42 7.05 -27.93
N VAL A 619 -17.27 7.66 -27.64
CA VAL A 619 -16.13 6.95 -27.04
C VAL A 619 -16.44 6.50 -25.62
N LEU A 620 -17.12 7.32 -24.81
CA LEU A 620 -17.57 6.92 -23.47
C LEU A 620 -18.55 5.74 -23.52
N VAL A 621 -19.49 5.72 -24.47
CA VAL A 621 -20.43 4.60 -24.65
C VAL A 621 -19.69 3.32 -25.04
N ILE A 622 -18.72 3.40 -25.96
CA ILE A 622 -17.87 2.25 -26.33
C ILE A 622 -17.10 1.75 -25.11
N LYS A 623 -16.50 2.66 -24.34
CA LYS A 623 -15.76 2.35 -23.11
C LYS A 623 -16.65 1.67 -22.07
N GLY A 624 -17.84 2.21 -21.84
CA GLY A 624 -18.84 1.63 -20.95
C GLY A 624 -19.30 0.24 -21.42
N ALA A 625 -19.51 0.07 -22.72
CA ALA A 625 -19.86 -1.23 -23.29
C ALA A 625 -18.75 -2.27 -23.06
N VAL A 626 -17.49 -1.91 -23.33
CA VAL A 626 -16.33 -2.79 -23.07
C VAL A 626 -16.25 -3.19 -21.59
N ALA A 627 -16.45 -2.24 -20.68
CA ALA A 627 -16.46 -2.52 -19.25
C ALA A 627 -17.59 -3.48 -18.84
N ILE A 628 -18.78 -3.33 -19.43
CA ILE A 628 -19.91 -4.24 -19.15
C ILE A 628 -19.68 -5.64 -19.74
N PHE A 629 -19.07 -5.74 -20.93
CA PHE A 629 -18.83 -7.03 -21.59
C PHE A 629 -17.77 -7.90 -20.90
N ILE A 630 -16.88 -7.30 -20.11
CA ILE A 630 -15.79 -7.99 -19.42
C ILE A 630 -16.19 -8.13 -17.95
N PRO A 631 -16.70 -9.29 -17.50
CA PRO A 631 -17.15 -9.40 -16.12
C PRO A 631 -15.97 -9.32 -15.14
N ASP A 632 -16.11 -8.58 -14.05
CA ASP A 632 -15.05 -8.37 -13.04
C ASP A 632 -14.50 -9.66 -12.43
N ILE A 633 -15.32 -10.72 -12.37
CA ILE A 633 -14.95 -12.01 -11.78
C ILE A 633 -14.93 -13.08 -12.90
N PRO A 634 -13.86 -13.88 -13.02
CA PRO A 634 -13.84 -15.00 -13.95
C PRO A 634 -14.91 -16.05 -13.62
N LYS A 635 -15.53 -16.63 -14.65
CA LYS A 635 -16.62 -17.62 -14.49
C LYS A 635 -16.27 -18.80 -13.60
N TRP A 636 -15.03 -19.28 -13.62
CA TRP A 636 -14.61 -20.40 -12.78
C TRP A 636 -14.54 -20.00 -11.30
N VAL A 637 -14.12 -18.77 -10.99
CA VAL A 637 -14.11 -18.23 -9.62
C VAL A 637 -15.55 -18.07 -9.12
N GLU A 638 -16.42 -17.52 -9.95
CA GLU A 638 -17.85 -17.38 -9.65
C GLU A 638 -18.51 -18.73 -9.34
N LEU A 639 -18.22 -19.76 -10.14
CA LEU A 639 -18.71 -21.12 -9.90
C LEU A 639 -18.18 -21.72 -8.59
N GLU A 640 -16.92 -21.48 -8.23
CA GLU A 640 -16.36 -21.95 -6.97
C GLU A 640 -16.96 -21.23 -5.75
N ILE A 641 -17.19 -19.91 -5.84
CA ILE A 641 -17.91 -19.16 -4.81
C ILE A 641 -19.32 -19.72 -4.65
N ALA A 642 -20.05 -19.91 -5.75
CA ALA A 642 -21.40 -20.47 -5.72
C ALA A 642 -21.44 -21.89 -5.14
N ARG A 643 -20.45 -22.74 -5.49
CA ARG A 643 -20.30 -24.09 -4.90
C ARG A 643 -20.05 -24.02 -3.39
N LYS A 644 -19.19 -23.10 -2.95
CA LYS A 644 -18.92 -22.89 -1.52
C LYS A 644 -20.19 -22.47 -0.78
N GLU A 645 -20.91 -21.48 -1.28
CA GLU A 645 -22.18 -21.03 -0.68
C GLU A 645 -23.23 -22.15 -0.62
N TYR A 646 -23.32 -22.96 -1.68
CA TYR A 646 -24.23 -24.11 -1.71
C TYR A 646 -23.87 -25.16 -0.65
N ARG A 647 -22.58 -25.49 -0.51
CA ARG A 647 -22.09 -26.41 0.54
C ARG A 647 -22.36 -25.87 1.94
N THR A 648 -22.14 -24.58 2.17
CA THR A 648 -22.46 -23.93 3.45
C THR A 648 -23.96 -24.02 3.76
N LYS A 649 -24.84 -23.81 2.78
CA LYS A 649 -26.29 -23.97 2.96
C LYS A 649 -26.68 -25.42 3.27
N GLN A 650 -26.10 -26.40 2.58
CA GLN A 650 -26.34 -27.81 2.87
C GLN A 650 -25.88 -28.21 4.28
N ALA A 651 -24.70 -27.74 4.71
CA ALA A 651 -24.19 -28.00 6.05
C ALA A 651 -25.12 -27.42 7.12
N LEU A 652 -25.59 -26.17 6.94
CA LEU A 652 -26.56 -25.55 7.84
C LEU A 652 -27.89 -26.31 7.88
N GLN A 653 -28.40 -26.74 6.72
CA GLN A 653 -29.63 -27.55 6.67
C GLN A 653 -29.46 -28.90 7.38
N ALA A 654 -28.33 -29.56 7.21
CA ALA A 654 -28.03 -30.80 7.90
C ALA A 654 -27.99 -30.59 9.43
N GLU A 655 -27.33 -29.54 9.90
CA GLU A 655 -27.25 -29.19 11.33
C GLU A 655 -28.64 -28.88 11.92
N VAL A 656 -29.47 -28.12 11.20
CA VAL A 656 -30.86 -27.84 11.60
C VAL A 656 -31.68 -29.13 11.65
N CYS A 657 -31.60 -29.99 10.63
CA CYS A 657 -32.28 -31.28 10.63
C CYS A 657 -31.83 -32.15 11.82
N THR A 658 -30.53 -32.27 12.07
CA THR A 658 -30.02 -33.04 13.21
C THR A 658 -30.48 -32.47 14.55
N SER A 659 -30.55 -31.14 14.68
CA SER A 659 -31.04 -30.46 15.89
C SER A 659 -32.56 -30.58 16.09
N PHE A 660 -33.33 -30.91 15.05
CA PHE A 660 -34.77 -31.20 15.16
C PHE A 660 -35.07 -32.65 15.57
N TYR A 661 -34.11 -33.57 15.37
CA TYR A 661 -34.25 -34.99 15.71
C TYR A 661 -33.57 -35.39 17.04
N LEU A 662 -32.79 -34.47 17.63
CA LEU A 662 -32.26 -34.54 19.01
C LEU A 662 -33.16 -33.72 19.94
#